data_AF-A0A941FAN0-F1
#
_entry.id   AF-A0A941FAN0-F1
#
_cell.length_a   1.000
_cell.length_b   1.000
_cell.length_c   1.000
_cell.angle_alpha   90.00
_cell.angle_beta   90.00
_cell.angle_gamma   90.00
#
_symmetry.space_group_name_H-M   'P 1'
#
loop_
_entity.id
_entity.type
_entity.pdbx_description
1 polymer ?
#
loop_
_entity_poly.entity_id
_entity_poly.type
_entity_poly.pdbx_seq_one_letter_code
_entity_poly.pdbx_strand_id
1 'polypeptide(L)'
;MRRRALLTAAAGVTVATTAGTASAAGASVAGSSVQEGATASSTAVSDTAAATTGTSASYASILAHPAGGAPSPVKELTPFLDPLTIPPTARPTRGADGVHNLTVEMRTATVSLHSQLPPTVVWAYEGHAPGPTIDVRRGERLRVAWVNRLTGTIPLTAVQVPNAQQTPAVWDQPGRGGAAPMADIRSLRPWPVTHLHGALTGSGNDGWPENVLEPGAAQVSEYRNDQPATALFYHDHAMAVTRWSVMAGLQGMYIVRDDEEDALGLPGGRYEVPLLLADRNLETDADGNLTGRLLHKTVVIQSEPLLWLRAFTGPFTLVNGTVWPYLEVKPRWYRFRVVNGANTRQYRLALVDEDGKPVPSGSVYQIGTDGGLLPRPIPVDDGVTLAAAERADLLIDFSAFRGRRLRLVNTNGNPDPGPWPQVMEFRVSSTRVSDPFVLPKRLSRSYKRLTESNLPGHTDRLVVLTPQGPGQALCWEMEKTEDVPEKLPTDGIVQVREKDGIVATYRRTAADFYDPVRFFVRARSWERWRFLHVAPSGWAHPMHIHTTSFQILERQTYDVSGFKTFTMADGSIGCGTATPVVWTGAGTVLPAEEGWKDTVRANAGELVTVVGYFGDTAGKYVYHCHMLEHEDMGMMRQFVVLPGQIQDVMASMEHMGMGSMDDSGTSGTGMPSTGTTEGSR
;
A
#
# COMPACT_ATOMS: atom_id res chain seq x y z
N MET A 1 28.74 -22.83 -51.11
CA MET A 1 27.83 -23.86 -51.67
C MET A 1 27.52 -24.89 -50.59
N ARG A 2 26.27 -25.40 -50.47
CA ARG A 2 25.81 -26.58 -49.65
C ARG A 2 26.06 -26.46 -48.12
N ARG A 3 25.10 -26.61 -47.18
CA ARG A 3 24.16 -27.73 -46.82
C ARG A 3 24.93 -29.04 -46.53
N ARG A 4 24.67 -29.84 -45.48
CA ARG A 4 23.56 -30.07 -44.49
C ARG A 4 24.22 -30.64 -43.19
N ALA A 5 23.63 -30.92 -42.02
CA ALA A 5 22.27 -30.88 -41.41
C ALA A 5 22.39 -30.86 -39.85
N LEU A 6 21.27 -30.96 -39.10
CA LEU A 6 21.21 -31.49 -37.72
C LEU A 6 20.80 -32.97 -37.73
N LEU A 7 20.99 -33.69 -36.61
CA LEU A 7 20.15 -34.83 -36.23
C LEU A 7 20.04 -34.94 -34.69
N THR A 8 18.89 -35.42 -34.22
CA THR A 8 18.46 -35.43 -32.81
C THR A 8 18.77 -36.76 -32.11
N ALA A 9 18.90 -36.70 -30.79
CA ALA A 9 18.78 -37.86 -29.90
C ALA A 9 17.91 -37.46 -28.70
N ALA A 10 16.86 -38.24 -28.43
CA ALA A 10 16.01 -38.09 -27.24
C ALA A 10 16.15 -39.35 -26.39
N ALA A 11 16.29 -39.20 -25.08
CA ALA A 11 16.36 -40.28 -24.12
C ALA A 11 15.21 -40.14 -23.11
N GLY A 12 14.27 -41.07 -23.13
CA GLY A 12 13.24 -41.18 -22.09
C GLY A 12 13.80 -41.90 -20.86
N VAL A 13 13.37 -41.48 -19.67
CA VAL A 13 13.68 -42.16 -18.40
C VAL A 13 12.38 -42.60 -17.75
N THR A 14 12.28 -43.90 -17.45
CA THR A 14 11.10 -44.50 -16.81
C THR A 14 11.09 -44.18 -15.32
N VAL A 15 9.98 -43.65 -14.80
CA VAL A 15 9.76 -43.49 -13.36
C VAL A 15 9.01 -44.71 -12.83
N ALA A 16 9.59 -45.40 -11.85
CA ALA A 16 8.95 -46.50 -11.13
C ALA A 16 8.08 -45.96 -9.99
N THR A 17 6.85 -46.45 -9.88
CA THR A 17 5.91 -46.13 -8.80
C THR A 17 5.94 -47.22 -7.72
N THR A 18 6.19 -46.83 -6.47
CA THR A 18 6.04 -47.70 -5.30
C THR A 18 5.01 -47.11 -4.35
N ALA A 19 3.81 -47.69 -4.32
CA ALA A 19 2.80 -47.35 -3.33
C ALA A 19 3.08 -48.08 -2.01
N GLY A 20 2.87 -47.39 -0.89
CA GLY A 20 3.01 -47.95 0.47
C GLY A 20 1.79 -47.60 1.32
N THR A 21 1.04 -48.60 1.75
CA THR A 21 -0.18 -48.45 2.58
C THR A 21 0.10 -48.82 4.03
N ALA A 22 -0.37 -48.01 4.97
CA ALA A 22 -0.46 -48.35 6.40
C ALA A 22 -1.76 -47.78 6.99
N SER A 23 -2.31 -48.44 8.01
CA SER A 23 -3.69 -48.26 8.46
C SER A 23 -3.85 -47.52 9.81
N ALA A 24 -5.08 -47.12 10.10
CA ALA A 24 -5.46 -46.41 11.33
C ALA A 24 -5.42 -47.26 12.61
N ALA A 25 -5.39 -46.55 13.74
CA ALA A 25 -5.86 -47.01 15.06
C ALA A 25 -6.42 -45.80 15.83
N GLY A 26 -7.36 -46.02 16.76
CA GLY A 26 -7.95 -44.96 17.57
C GLY A 26 -8.50 -45.50 18.90
N ALA A 27 -8.79 -44.60 19.86
CA ALA A 27 -9.34 -44.91 21.18
C ALA A 27 -10.13 -43.71 21.74
N SER A 28 -11.01 -43.97 22.71
CA SER A 28 -11.91 -43.00 23.37
C SER A 28 -12.32 -43.49 24.79
N VAL A 29 -13.25 -42.79 25.48
CA VAL A 29 -13.84 -43.12 26.82
C VAL A 29 -12.89 -42.77 28.00
N ALA A 30 -13.25 -42.19 29.16
CA ALA A 30 -14.48 -41.57 29.76
C ALA A 30 -14.04 -40.30 30.59
N GLY A 31 -14.87 -39.52 31.30
CA GLY A 31 -16.34 -39.47 31.47
C GLY A 31 -16.85 -39.78 32.89
N SER A 32 -17.12 -38.76 33.73
CA SER A 32 -17.79 -38.87 35.06
C SER A 32 -18.45 -37.55 35.51
N SER A 33 -19.47 -37.62 36.38
CA SER A 33 -20.34 -36.51 36.83
C SER A 33 -20.35 -36.31 38.36
N VAL A 34 -21.05 -35.27 38.89
CA VAL A 34 -22.04 -35.32 40.00
C VAL A 34 -22.47 -33.91 40.51
N GLN A 35 -23.73 -33.85 40.98
CA GLN A 35 -24.51 -32.91 41.81
C GLN A 35 -23.79 -31.95 42.81
N GLU A 36 -24.40 -30.97 43.51
CA GLU A 36 -25.66 -30.17 43.46
C GLU A 36 -25.53 -29.04 44.51
N GLY A 37 -26.42 -28.04 44.52
CA GLY A 37 -26.61 -27.18 45.70
C GLY A 37 -27.22 -25.80 45.41
N ALA A 38 -28.48 -25.59 45.83
CA ALA A 38 -29.18 -24.32 45.66
C ALA A 38 -29.84 -23.84 46.97
N THR A 39 -29.73 -22.54 47.24
CA THR A 39 -30.58 -21.78 48.19
C THR A 39 -30.67 -20.32 47.72
N ALA A 40 -31.78 -19.64 47.99
CA ALA A 40 -32.05 -18.28 47.52
C ALA A 40 -32.73 -17.41 48.60
N SER A 41 -32.57 -16.09 48.50
CA SER A 41 -33.46 -15.11 49.15
C SER A 41 -33.42 -13.73 48.48
N SER A 42 -34.51 -12.99 48.65
CA SER A 42 -34.79 -11.59 48.31
C SER A 42 -33.68 -10.58 48.73
N THR A 43 -33.64 -9.32 48.27
CA THR A 43 -34.76 -8.38 48.01
C THR A 43 -34.36 -7.26 47.01
N ALA A 44 -35.27 -6.34 46.66
CA ALA A 44 -35.14 -5.40 45.52
C ALA A 44 -34.89 -3.92 45.91
N VAL A 45 -34.67 -3.07 44.88
CA VAL A 45 -35.11 -1.65 44.69
C VAL A 45 -34.01 -0.68 44.15
N SER A 46 -34.42 0.13 43.16
CA SER A 46 -33.87 1.42 42.66
C SER A 46 -32.56 1.50 41.85
N ASP A 47 -32.63 2.30 40.78
CA ASP A 47 -31.53 2.79 39.95
C ASP A 47 -30.68 3.87 40.64
N THR A 48 -29.38 3.94 40.33
CA THR A 48 -28.73 5.11 39.68
C THR A 48 -27.27 4.80 39.34
N ALA A 49 -26.61 5.66 38.56
CA ALA A 49 -25.34 5.35 37.88
C ALA A 49 -24.07 5.75 38.66
N ALA A 50 -23.03 4.89 38.63
CA ALA A 50 -21.65 5.24 38.23
C ALA A 50 -20.63 4.09 38.49
N ALA A 51 -19.66 3.96 37.57
CA ALA A 51 -18.28 3.45 37.75
C ALA A 51 -17.98 2.03 38.34
N THR A 52 -17.07 1.32 37.65
CA THR A 52 -16.01 0.40 38.13
C THR A 52 -15.97 -0.01 39.63
N THR A 53 -15.77 -1.27 40.03
CA THR A 53 -15.24 -2.49 39.35
C THR A 53 -15.61 -3.75 40.17
N GLY A 54 -15.64 -4.95 39.56
CA GLY A 54 -15.76 -6.20 40.31
C GLY A 54 -15.86 -7.50 39.49
N THR A 55 -14.78 -8.29 39.42
CA THR A 55 -14.79 -9.71 39.01
C THR A 55 -15.45 -10.56 40.13
N SER A 56 -15.96 -11.78 39.94
CA SER A 56 -15.59 -12.93 39.08
C SER A 56 -16.84 -13.85 38.94
N ALA A 57 -16.90 -14.95 38.15
CA ALA A 57 -15.93 -15.95 37.71
C ALA A 57 -16.48 -16.67 36.44
N SER A 58 -15.75 -17.46 35.64
CA SER A 58 -14.30 -17.69 35.48
C SER A 58 -14.02 -18.35 34.13
N TYR A 59 -13.13 -17.79 33.30
CA TYR A 59 -12.59 -18.46 32.11
C TYR A 59 -11.10 -18.77 32.32
N ALA A 60 -10.81 -19.99 32.78
CA ALA A 60 -9.46 -20.44 33.10
C ALA A 60 -9.02 -21.62 32.21
N SER A 61 -8.24 -21.34 31.15
CA SER A 61 -7.42 -22.37 30.45
C SER A 61 -6.42 -21.86 29.39
N ILE A 62 -6.20 -20.55 29.20
CA ILE A 62 -5.12 -20.01 28.32
C ILE A 62 -4.22 -18.99 29.05
N LEU A 63 -3.99 -19.17 30.36
CA LEU A 63 -3.04 -18.37 31.14
C LEU A 63 -2.16 -19.26 32.02
N ALA A 64 -1.13 -19.85 31.40
CA ALA A 64 -0.04 -20.54 32.07
C ALA A 64 1.30 -19.89 31.66
N HIS A 65 1.51 -18.65 32.11
CA HIS A 65 2.82 -17.99 32.00
C HIS A 65 3.77 -18.58 33.06
N PRO A 66 4.95 -19.10 32.69
CA PRO A 66 6.09 -19.10 33.61
C PRO A 66 6.42 -17.64 33.95
N ALA A 67 6.95 -17.39 35.14
CA ALA A 67 7.46 -16.07 35.50
C ALA A 67 8.75 -15.76 34.69
N GLY A 68 8.58 -15.29 33.45
CA GLY A 68 9.65 -14.72 32.65
C GLY A 68 10.22 -13.49 33.36
N GLY A 69 11.56 -13.37 33.36
CA GLY A 69 12.23 -12.21 33.94
C GLY A 69 11.85 -10.90 33.24
N ALA A 70 12.15 -9.77 33.87
CA ALA A 70 12.08 -8.48 33.20
C ALA A 70 12.91 -8.55 31.90
N PRO A 71 12.39 -8.04 30.76
CA PRO A 71 13.09 -8.16 29.49
C PRO A 71 14.46 -7.50 29.57
N SER A 72 15.52 -8.24 29.19
CA SER A 72 16.84 -7.67 28.98
C SER A 72 16.71 -6.43 28.07
N PRO A 73 17.39 -5.30 28.38
CA PRO A 73 17.37 -4.15 27.49
C PRO A 73 17.97 -4.58 26.15
N VAL A 74 17.13 -4.62 25.11
CA VAL A 74 17.54 -5.09 23.79
C VAL A 74 18.68 -4.22 23.29
N LYS A 75 19.76 -4.85 22.83
CA LYS A 75 20.97 -4.17 22.40
C LYS A 75 20.68 -3.25 21.20
N GLU A 76 20.61 -1.95 21.47
CA GLU A 76 20.34 -0.93 20.45
C GLU A 76 21.43 -0.92 19.37
N LEU A 77 21.00 -0.72 18.12
CA LEU A 77 21.89 -0.57 16.98
C LEU A 77 22.47 0.84 16.96
N THR A 78 23.78 0.98 16.76
CA THR A 78 24.45 2.28 16.66
C THR A 78 24.12 2.96 15.32
N PRO A 79 23.32 4.04 15.27
CA PRO A 79 22.92 4.65 14.01
C PRO A 79 24.12 5.26 13.27
N PHE A 80 24.02 5.33 11.95
CA PHE A 80 25.01 5.94 11.05
C PHE A 80 26.38 5.23 11.06
N LEU A 81 26.43 3.96 11.48
CA LEU A 81 27.63 3.14 11.46
C LEU A 81 28.02 2.68 10.05
N ASP A 82 27.03 2.27 9.24
CA ASP A 82 27.24 1.67 7.92
C ASP A 82 26.99 2.64 6.75
N PRO A 83 27.70 2.50 5.63
CA PRO A 83 27.48 3.33 4.45
C PRO A 83 26.16 2.96 3.74
N LEU A 84 25.56 3.94 3.07
CA LEU A 84 24.36 3.74 2.25
C LEU A 84 24.64 2.79 1.08
N THR A 85 23.95 1.65 1.07
CA THR A 85 23.91 0.76 -0.09
C THR A 85 23.22 1.44 -1.27
N ILE A 86 23.78 1.30 -2.47
CA ILE A 86 23.15 1.78 -3.71
C ILE A 86 22.79 0.54 -4.55
N PRO A 87 21.50 0.29 -4.87
CA PRO A 87 21.11 -0.81 -5.73
C PRO A 87 21.79 -0.72 -7.11
N PRO A 88 22.25 -1.83 -7.69
CA PRO A 88 22.91 -1.82 -8.99
C PRO A 88 21.93 -1.38 -10.10
N THR A 89 22.42 -0.73 -11.15
CA THR A 89 21.57 -0.40 -12.31
C THR A 89 21.39 -1.63 -13.21
N ALA A 90 20.15 -2.04 -13.45
CA ALA A 90 19.82 -3.07 -14.44
C ALA A 90 20.19 -2.59 -15.85
N ARG A 91 20.54 -3.52 -16.75
CA ARG A 91 20.94 -3.21 -18.13
C ARG A 91 20.15 -4.04 -19.13
N PRO A 92 19.03 -3.53 -19.65
CA PRO A 92 18.28 -4.19 -20.72
C PRO A 92 19.15 -4.43 -21.96
N THR A 93 18.82 -5.50 -22.70
CA THR A 93 19.49 -5.88 -23.94
C THR A 93 18.58 -5.63 -25.14
N ARG A 94 19.05 -4.95 -26.17
CA ARG A 94 18.22 -4.63 -27.34
C ARG A 94 18.01 -5.86 -28.23
N GLY A 95 16.76 -6.27 -28.39
CA GLY A 95 16.34 -7.40 -29.21
C GLY A 95 16.35 -7.10 -30.71
N ALA A 96 16.25 -8.15 -31.51
CA ALA A 96 16.19 -8.07 -32.98
C ALA A 96 14.86 -7.47 -33.50
N ASP A 97 13.81 -7.49 -32.66
CA ASP A 97 12.54 -6.75 -32.85
C ASP A 97 12.68 -5.25 -32.53
N GLY A 98 13.86 -4.81 -32.07
CA GLY A 98 14.13 -3.44 -31.64
C GLY A 98 13.68 -3.11 -30.22
N VAL A 99 12.92 -4.02 -29.58
CA VAL A 99 12.43 -3.93 -28.20
C VAL A 99 13.55 -4.25 -27.23
N HIS A 100 13.63 -3.57 -26.09
CA HIS A 100 14.62 -3.87 -25.08
C HIS A 100 14.10 -5.02 -24.20
N ASN A 101 14.95 -5.99 -23.87
CA ASN A 101 14.56 -7.19 -23.13
C ASN A 101 15.44 -7.32 -21.87
N LEU A 102 14.80 -7.56 -20.73
CA LEU A 102 15.42 -7.77 -19.43
C LEU A 102 14.83 -9.05 -18.80
N THR A 103 15.65 -9.82 -18.09
CA THR A 103 15.19 -10.86 -17.18
C THR A 103 15.54 -10.41 -15.77
N VAL A 104 14.61 -10.60 -14.83
CA VAL A 104 14.80 -10.31 -13.40
C VAL A 104 14.35 -11.55 -12.64
N GLU A 105 15.29 -12.28 -12.05
CA GLU A 105 15.04 -13.49 -11.29
C GLU A 105 14.84 -13.15 -9.80
N MET A 106 13.64 -13.40 -9.28
CA MET A 106 13.34 -13.31 -7.84
C MET A 106 14.00 -14.47 -7.12
N ARG A 107 14.95 -14.21 -6.22
CA ARG A 107 15.85 -15.20 -5.62
C ARG A 107 15.85 -15.08 -4.09
N THR A 108 15.88 -16.22 -3.40
CA THR A 108 16.15 -16.23 -1.95
C THR A 108 17.62 -15.84 -1.74
N ALA A 109 17.88 -14.79 -0.98
CA ALA A 109 19.20 -14.20 -0.82
C ALA A 109 19.50 -13.88 0.64
N THR A 110 20.72 -13.38 0.91
CA THR A 110 21.16 -12.98 2.25
C THR A 110 21.83 -11.61 2.18
N VAL A 111 21.37 -10.67 3.01
CA VAL A 111 21.81 -9.27 3.02
C VAL A 111 22.24 -8.84 4.41
N SER A 112 23.05 -7.78 4.49
CA SER A 112 23.46 -7.17 5.76
C SER A 112 22.62 -5.90 6.00
N LEU A 113 21.61 -5.99 6.87
CA LEU A 113 20.81 -4.82 7.25
C LEU A 113 21.61 -3.82 8.10
N HIS A 114 22.52 -4.33 8.95
CA HIS A 114 23.44 -3.52 9.77
C HIS A 114 24.63 -4.38 10.20
N SER A 115 25.83 -3.82 10.33
CA SER A 115 27.06 -4.55 10.68
C SER A 115 27.10 -5.08 12.12
N GLN A 116 26.16 -4.64 12.97
CA GLN A 116 25.94 -5.19 14.31
C GLN A 116 24.85 -6.29 14.37
N LEU A 117 24.27 -6.68 13.22
CA LEU A 117 23.29 -7.76 13.10
C LEU A 117 23.89 -9.01 12.44
N PRO A 118 23.38 -10.21 12.73
CA PRO A 118 23.54 -11.37 11.86
C PRO A 118 22.94 -11.11 10.46
N PRO A 119 23.45 -11.73 9.38
CA PRO A 119 22.91 -11.56 8.04
C PRO A 119 21.44 -12.00 7.92
N THR A 120 20.62 -11.19 7.27
CA THR A 120 19.18 -11.41 7.09
C THR A 120 18.89 -12.18 5.81
N VAL A 121 18.08 -13.24 5.88
CA VAL A 121 17.53 -13.91 4.68
C VAL A 121 16.35 -13.11 4.13
N VAL A 122 16.30 -12.95 2.81
CA VAL A 122 15.29 -12.13 2.09
C VAL A 122 14.82 -12.83 0.81
N TRP A 123 13.65 -12.43 0.32
CA TRP A 123 13.24 -12.64 -1.08
C TRP A 123 13.58 -11.38 -1.87
N ALA A 124 14.35 -11.50 -2.94
CA ALA A 124 15.05 -10.37 -3.54
C ALA A 124 15.15 -10.47 -5.07
N TYR A 125 14.86 -9.39 -5.78
CA TYR A 125 15.04 -9.31 -7.23
C TYR A 125 16.53 -9.28 -7.58
N GLU A 126 17.01 -10.20 -8.43
CA GLU A 126 18.45 -10.46 -8.68
C GLU A 126 19.28 -10.73 -7.40
N GLY A 127 18.63 -11.11 -6.30
CA GLY A 127 19.28 -11.26 -4.99
C GLY A 127 19.64 -9.95 -4.28
N HIS A 128 19.22 -8.79 -4.80
CA HIS A 128 19.37 -7.49 -4.16
C HIS A 128 18.06 -7.04 -3.48
N ALA A 129 18.18 -6.44 -2.29
CA ALA A 129 17.07 -5.83 -1.57
C ALA A 129 17.47 -4.41 -1.09
N PRO A 130 16.97 -3.32 -1.73
CA PRO A 130 16.08 -3.31 -2.89
C PRO A 130 16.66 -3.95 -4.14
N GLY A 131 15.77 -4.38 -5.04
CA GLY A 131 16.12 -4.87 -6.37
C GLY A 131 16.84 -3.82 -7.23
N PRO A 132 17.52 -4.26 -8.31
CA PRO A 132 18.25 -3.37 -9.21
C PRO A 132 17.42 -2.19 -9.70
N THR A 133 18.01 -0.99 -9.73
CA THR A 133 17.37 0.19 -10.32
C THR A 133 17.29 -0.01 -11.84
N ILE A 134 16.10 -0.06 -12.41
CA ILE A 134 15.90 -0.04 -13.86
C ILE A 134 15.89 1.42 -14.31
N ASP A 135 16.68 1.80 -15.31
CA ASP A 135 16.79 3.18 -15.82
C ASP A 135 16.62 3.15 -17.34
N VAL A 136 15.61 3.86 -17.86
CA VAL A 136 15.16 3.79 -19.27
C VAL A 136 14.78 5.18 -19.80
N ARG A 137 14.87 5.39 -21.11
CA ARG A 137 14.31 6.61 -21.73
C ARG A 137 12.83 6.46 -22.08
N ARG A 138 12.12 7.58 -22.14
CA ARG A 138 10.73 7.66 -22.59
C ARG A 138 10.59 7.08 -24.00
N GLY A 139 9.62 6.19 -24.18
CA GLY A 139 9.37 5.47 -25.43
C GLY A 139 10.35 4.30 -25.71
N GLU A 140 11.37 4.08 -24.88
CA GLU A 140 12.22 2.89 -24.94
C GLU A 140 11.43 1.67 -24.44
N ARG A 141 10.69 1.02 -25.34
CA ARG A 141 9.84 -0.13 -25.01
C ARG A 141 10.68 -1.27 -24.40
N LEU A 142 10.36 -1.65 -23.17
CA LEU A 142 11.05 -2.66 -22.38
C LEU A 142 10.13 -3.85 -22.07
N ARG A 143 10.56 -5.05 -22.44
CA ARG A 143 9.96 -6.32 -22.03
C ARG A 143 10.75 -6.91 -20.87
N VAL A 144 10.11 -7.10 -19.72
CA VAL A 144 10.71 -7.71 -18.53
C VAL A 144 10.10 -9.08 -18.29
N ALA A 145 10.94 -10.10 -18.15
CA ALA A 145 10.57 -11.40 -17.62
C ALA A 145 10.89 -11.46 -16.12
N TRP A 146 9.87 -11.35 -15.27
CA TRP A 146 9.97 -11.51 -13.82
C TRP A 146 9.86 -13.00 -13.50
N VAL A 147 10.98 -13.65 -13.20
CA VAL A 147 11.06 -15.11 -13.06
C VAL A 147 11.07 -15.50 -11.59
N ASN A 148 10.17 -16.38 -11.16
CA ASN A 148 10.20 -16.92 -9.81
C ASN A 148 11.32 -17.98 -9.67
N ARG A 149 12.40 -17.64 -8.96
CA ARG A 149 13.48 -18.56 -8.51
C ARG A 149 13.57 -18.62 -6.99
N LEU A 150 12.50 -18.23 -6.29
CA LEU A 150 12.43 -18.25 -4.84
C LEU A 150 12.31 -19.70 -4.36
N THR A 151 12.87 -19.97 -3.18
CA THR A 151 12.94 -21.32 -2.59
C THR A 151 12.66 -21.28 -1.09
N GLY A 152 12.14 -22.39 -0.57
CA GLY A 152 11.71 -22.53 0.83
C GLY A 152 10.34 -21.91 1.09
N THR A 153 10.11 -21.47 2.34
CA THR A 153 8.97 -20.64 2.74
C THR A 153 9.43 -19.21 3.02
N ILE A 154 8.50 -18.31 3.36
CA ILE A 154 8.78 -16.89 3.55
C ILE A 154 9.82 -16.62 4.67
N PRO A 155 10.83 -15.74 4.45
CA PRO A 155 11.99 -15.62 5.34
C PRO A 155 11.76 -14.70 6.57
N LEU A 156 10.51 -14.43 6.95
CA LEU A 156 10.13 -13.61 8.11
C LEU A 156 9.38 -14.42 9.17
N THR A 157 9.20 -13.87 10.37
CA THR A 157 8.16 -14.31 11.30
C THR A 157 6.98 -13.34 11.18
N ALA A 158 5.75 -13.85 11.10
CA ALA A 158 4.53 -13.04 11.30
C ALA A 158 3.90 -13.37 12.65
N VAL A 159 3.50 -12.34 13.41
CA VAL A 159 2.76 -12.47 14.67
C VAL A 159 1.70 -11.38 14.82
N GLN A 160 0.65 -11.72 15.56
CA GLN A 160 -0.31 -10.77 16.10
C GLN A 160 -0.09 -10.70 17.62
N VAL A 161 0.01 -9.49 18.18
CA VAL A 161 0.17 -9.26 19.63
C VAL A 161 -1.06 -8.54 20.20
N PRO A 162 -1.42 -8.73 21.48
CA PRO A 162 -2.50 -7.98 22.11
C PRO A 162 -2.15 -6.49 22.24
N ASN A 163 -3.18 -5.63 22.24
CA ASN A 163 -3.05 -4.20 22.49
C ASN A 163 -2.73 -3.88 23.96
N ALA A 164 -1.46 -4.08 24.34
CA ALA A 164 -0.93 -3.67 25.65
C ALA A 164 -0.39 -2.22 25.60
N GLN A 165 -0.88 -1.38 26.51
CA GLN A 165 -0.46 0.02 26.64
C GLN A 165 0.85 0.09 27.42
N GLN A 166 1.96 0.23 26.70
CA GLN A 166 3.32 0.28 27.25
C GLN A 166 4.19 1.28 26.48
N THR A 167 5.33 1.68 27.06
CA THR A 167 6.27 2.65 26.47
C THR A 167 7.69 2.06 26.47
N PRO A 168 8.36 1.90 25.32
CA PRO A 168 7.84 2.06 23.95
C PRO A 168 6.68 1.09 23.64
N ALA A 169 5.86 1.43 22.65
CA ALA A 169 4.68 0.62 22.29
C ALA A 169 5.05 -0.78 21.78
N VAL A 170 4.10 -1.73 21.84
CA VAL A 170 4.35 -3.14 21.48
C VAL A 170 4.87 -3.35 20.03
N TRP A 171 4.52 -2.45 19.11
CA TRP A 171 4.98 -2.47 17.71
C TRP A 171 6.40 -1.88 17.55
N ASP A 172 6.74 -0.88 18.37
CA ASP A 172 8.04 -0.19 18.37
C ASP A 172 9.15 -0.97 19.10
N GLN A 173 8.81 -2.07 19.77
CA GLN A 173 9.80 -2.99 20.36
C GLN A 173 10.15 -4.12 19.37
N PRO A 174 11.39 -4.62 19.35
CA PRO A 174 11.74 -5.85 18.65
C PRO A 174 11.29 -7.11 19.40
N GLY A 175 11.38 -8.26 18.73
CA GLY A 175 10.95 -9.55 19.24
C GLY A 175 9.43 -9.74 19.26
N ARG A 176 9.00 -11.00 19.14
CA ARG A 176 7.57 -11.39 19.17
C ARG A 176 6.87 -11.33 20.53
N GLY A 177 7.55 -10.95 21.61
CA GLY A 177 6.92 -10.74 22.93
C GLY A 177 6.20 -11.98 23.51
N GLY A 178 6.67 -13.19 23.17
CA GLY A 178 6.03 -14.46 23.55
C GLY A 178 4.88 -14.92 22.64
N ALA A 179 4.39 -14.09 21.70
CA ALA A 179 3.36 -14.48 20.76
C ALA A 179 3.82 -15.61 19.83
N ALA A 180 2.90 -16.53 19.52
CA ALA A 180 3.17 -17.65 18.61
C ALA A 180 3.26 -17.16 17.15
N PRO A 181 4.26 -17.61 16.36
CA PRO A 181 4.29 -17.41 14.92
C PRO A 181 3.03 -17.93 14.23
N MET A 182 2.44 -17.11 13.34
CA MET A 182 1.33 -17.48 12.48
C MET A 182 1.73 -18.70 11.61
N ALA A 183 1.04 -19.82 11.77
CA ALA A 183 1.47 -21.13 11.27
C ALA A 183 1.28 -21.27 9.75
N ASP A 184 0.18 -20.73 9.25
CA ASP A 184 -0.12 -20.45 7.85
C ASP A 184 1.00 -19.63 7.20
N ILE A 185 1.31 -18.44 7.72
CA ILE A 185 2.32 -17.54 7.13
C ILE A 185 3.73 -18.16 7.21
N ARG A 186 4.06 -18.87 8.29
CA ARG A 186 5.32 -19.64 8.40
C ARG A 186 5.46 -20.70 7.31
N SER A 187 4.34 -21.25 6.82
CA SER A 187 4.29 -22.26 5.76
C SER A 187 4.18 -21.67 4.34
N LEU A 188 3.99 -20.35 4.21
CA LEU A 188 3.72 -19.68 2.94
C LEU A 188 4.86 -19.88 1.94
N ARG A 189 4.51 -20.41 0.77
CA ARG A 189 5.40 -20.61 -0.39
C ARG A 189 5.52 -19.31 -1.19
N PRO A 190 6.62 -19.09 -1.92
CA PRO A 190 6.80 -17.90 -2.76
C PRO A 190 5.89 -17.94 -4.00
N TRP A 191 4.80 -17.18 -3.94
CA TRP A 191 3.78 -17.07 -4.98
C TRP A 191 3.68 -15.59 -5.48
N PRO A 192 4.76 -14.99 -5.99
CA PRO A 192 4.82 -13.55 -6.29
C PRO A 192 4.12 -13.17 -7.60
N VAL A 193 3.79 -11.89 -7.75
CA VAL A 193 3.47 -11.20 -9.01
C VAL A 193 3.96 -9.75 -8.92
N THR A 194 4.66 -9.26 -9.93
CA THR A 194 5.31 -7.95 -9.89
C THR A 194 4.42 -6.86 -10.50
N HIS A 195 4.03 -5.88 -9.69
CA HIS A 195 3.49 -4.61 -10.17
C HIS A 195 4.63 -3.63 -10.48
N LEU A 196 4.44 -2.74 -11.47
CA LEU A 196 5.29 -1.58 -11.71
C LEU A 196 4.48 -0.31 -11.43
N HIS A 197 4.57 0.15 -10.18
CA HIS A 197 3.79 1.25 -9.62
C HIS A 197 3.95 2.53 -10.43
N GLY A 198 2.82 3.07 -10.88
CA GLY A 198 2.75 4.32 -11.66
C GLY A 198 3.10 4.17 -13.14
N ALA A 199 3.28 2.95 -13.67
CA ALA A 199 3.44 2.74 -15.11
C ALA A 199 2.12 2.89 -15.88
N LEU A 200 2.16 3.61 -16.99
CA LEU A 200 1.04 3.68 -17.94
C LEU A 200 1.09 2.46 -18.88
N THR A 201 0.62 1.31 -18.38
CA THR A 201 0.68 0.02 -19.07
C THR A 201 -0.68 -0.67 -19.20
N GLY A 202 -0.77 -1.65 -20.11
CA GLY A 202 -1.98 -2.45 -20.29
C GLY A 202 -2.09 -3.57 -19.26
N SER A 203 -3.27 -3.77 -18.68
CA SER A 203 -3.63 -4.75 -17.62
C SER A 203 -2.84 -6.06 -17.60
N GLY A 204 -2.69 -6.77 -18.73
CA GLY A 204 -1.92 -8.02 -18.81
C GLY A 204 -0.43 -7.92 -18.47
N ASN A 205 0.12 -6.71 -18.40
CA ASN A 205 1.51 -6.39 -18.01
C ASN A 205 1.60 -5.77 -16.61
N ASP A 206 0.45 -5.45 -16.01
CA ASP A 206 0.34 -4.54 -14.86
C ASP A 206 0.65 -5.22 -13.53
N GLY A 207 0.64 -6.56 -13.48
CA GLY A 207 0.81 -7.31 -12.23
C GLY A 207 -0.51 -7.50 -11.46
N TRP A 208 -1.55 -7.96 -12.17
CA TRP A 208 -2.85 -8.28 -11.57
C TRP A 208 -2.71 -9.24 -10.36
N PRO A 209 -3.29 -8.94 -9.19
CA PRO A 209 -2.91 -9.62 -7.93
C PRO A 209 -3.12 -11.14 -7.88
N GLU A 210 -4.04 -11.66 -8.69
CA GLU A 210 -4.35 -13.10 -8.75
C GLU A 210 -3.43 -13.87 -9.73
N ASN A 211 -2.62 -13.17 -10.54
CA ASN A 211 -1.75 -13.78 -11.57
C ASN A 211 -0.39 -14.24 -10.99
N VAL A 212 -0.45 -14.90 -9.83
CA VAL A 212 0.69 -15.35 -9.04
C VAL A 212 1.51 -16.46 -9.71
N LEU A 213 2.83 -16.47 -9.46
CA LEU A 213 3.80 -17.36 -10.10
C LEU A 213 4.22 -18.52 -9.20
N GLU A 214 3.96 -19.77 -9.57
CA GLU A 214 4.65 -20.93 -8.97
C GLU A 214 6.16 -20.91 -9.30
N PRO A 215 7.04 -21.50 -8.47
CA PRO A 215 8.49 -21.53 -8.70
C PRO A 215 8.87 -22.13 -10.06
N GLY A 216 9.69 -21.38 -10.81
CA GLY A 216 10.09 -21.70 -12.18
C GLY A 216 9.24 -21.03 -13.26
N ALA A 217 8.05 -20.51 -12.93
CA ALA A 217 7.24 -19.69 -13.84
C ALA A 217 7.78 -18.25 -13.96
N ALA A 218 7.26 -17.50 -14.95
CA ALA A 218 7.61 -16.11 -15.15
C ALA A 218 6.42 -15.28 -15.63
N GLN A 219 6.27 -14.07 -15.07
CA GLN A 219 5.42 -13.02 -15.62
C GLN A 219 6.21 -12.29 -16.70
N VAL A 220 5.62 -12.06 -17.86
CA VAL A 220 6.25 -11.28 -18.94
C VAL A 220 5.44 -9.99 -19.15
N SER A 221 6.01 -8.87 -18.72
CA SER A 221 5.40 -7.54 -18.85
C SER A 221 6.12 -6.72 -19.90
N GLU A 222 5.38 -6.09 -20.82
CA GLU A 222 5.90 -5.15 -21.79
C GLU A 222 5.49 -3.71 -21.44
N TYR A 223 6.45 -2.93 -20.96
CA TYR A 223 6.29 -1.53 -20.60
C TYR A 223 6.62 -0.64 -21.80
N ARG A 224 5.66 0.19 -22.21
CA ARG A 224 5.83 1.13 -23.33
C ARG A 224 6.78 2.29 -23.00
N ASN A 225 6.89 2.64 -21.71
CA ASN A 225 7.63 3.78 -21.18
C ASN A 225 7.26 5.13 -21.81
N ASP A 226 6.07 5.30 -22.39
CA ASP A 226 5.60 6.58 -22.95
C ASP A 226 4.85 7.41 -21.88
N GLN A 227 5.61 7.87 -20.90
CA GLN A 227 5.15 8.80 -19.86
C GLN A 227 6.27 9.80 -19.54
N PRO A 228 5.97 10.96 -18.92
CA PRO A 228 6.99 11.94 -18.52
C PRO A 228 8.05 11.35 -17.60
N ALA A 229 9.24 11.97 -17.56
CA ALA A 229 10.32 11.57 -16.67
C ALA A 229 9.89 11.58 -15.19
N THR A 230 10.08 10.44 -14.51
CA THR A 230 9.70 10.25 -13.11
C THR A 230 10.42 9.05 -12.46
N ALA A 231 10.35 8.98 -11.13
CA ALA A 231 10.68 7.79 -10.35
C ALA A 231 9.42 6.94 -10.10
N LEU A 232 9.38 5.77 -10.73
CA LEU A 232 8.49 4.66 -10.45
C LEU A 232 9.20 3.68 -9.48
N PHE A 233 8.47 2.67 -9.01
CA PHE A 233 9.05 1.53 -8.31
C PHE A 233 8.28 0.25 -8.67
N TYR A 234 8.93 -0.91 -8.56
CA TYR A 234 8.30 -2.20 -8.75
C TYR A 234 8.33 -2.99 -7.45
N HIS A 235 7.28 -3.75 -7.18
CA HIS A 235 7.13 -4.53 -5.96
C HIS A 235 6.26 -5.76 -6.20
N ASP A 236 6.26 -6.69 -5.25
CA ASP A 236 5.27 -7.76 -5.23
C ASP A 236 3.86 -7.20 -4.94
N HIS A 237 2.83 -7.79 -5.54
CA HIS A 237 1.41 -7.41 -5.42
C HIS A 237 0.52 -8.67 -5.33
N ALA A 238 1.01 -9.74 -4.69
CA ALA A 238 0.32 -11.03 -4.65
C ALA A 238 -0.87 -11.02 -3.67
N MET A 239 -2.06 -11.33 -4.20
CA MET A 239 -3.35 -11.30 -3.50
C MET A 239 -3.30 -11.85 -2.07
N ALA A 240 -3.69 -11.00 -1.11
CA ALA A 240 -3.78 -11.26 0.33
C ALA A 240 -2.45 -11.59 1.04
N VAL A 241 -1.30 -11.45 0.37
CA VAL A 241 0.04 -11.64 0.96
C VAL A 241 1.05 -10.54 0.63
N THR A 242 0.66 -9.48 -0.09
CA THR A 242 1.55 -8.36 -0.49
C THR A 242 2.35 -7.83 0.70
N ARG A 243 1.68 -7.65 1.85
CA ARG A 243 2.28 -7.11 3.08
C ARG A 243 3.50 -7.89 3.55
N TRP A 244 3.53 -9.21 3.32
CA TRP A 244 4.60 -10.08 3.75
C TRP A 244 5.67 -10.26 2.67
N SER A 245 5.28 -10.37 1.39
CA SER A 245 6.22 -10.45 0.26
C SER A 245 7.09 -9.18 0.12
N VAL A 246 6.46 -8.00 0.19
CA VAL A 246 7.17 -6.71 0.15
C VAL A 246 8.00 -6.51 1.42
N MET A 247 7.52 -6.99 2.58
CA MET A 247 8.33 -7.02 3.80
C MET A 247 9.59 -7.87 3.63
N ALA A 248 9.44 -9.08 3.06
CA ALA A 248 10.52 -10.04 2.83
C ALA A 248 11.60 -9.57 1.84
N GLY A 249 11.35 -8.50 1.07
CA GLY A 249 12.37 -7.78 0.28
C GLY A 249 12.01 -7.52 -1.18
N LEU A 250 10.85 -7.97 -1.67
CA LEU A 250 10.45 -7.84 -3.07
C LEU A 250 9.98 -6.42 -3.43
N GLN A 251 10.94 -5.49 -3.52
CA GLN A 251 10.75 -4.15 -4.11
C GLN A 251 12.05 -3.56 -4.68
N GLY A 252 11.96 -2.71 -5.69
CA GLY A 252 13.09 -2.03 -6.36
C GLY A 252 12.65 -0.78 -7.14
N MET A 253 13.59 0.08 -7.56
CA MET A 253 13.25 1.36 -8.23
C MET A 253 13.31 1.29 -9.76
N TYR A 254 12.52 2.13 -10.43
CA TYR A 254 12.46 2.22 -11.88
C TYR A 254 12.38 3.69 -12.31
N ILE A 255 13.31 4.18 -13.12
CA ILE A 255 13.41 5.61 -13.47
C ILE A 255 13.18 5.77 -14.98
N VAL A 256 12.22 6.63 -15.33
CA VAL A 256 11.96 7.07 -16.71
C VAL A 256 12.67 8.42 -16.92
N ARG A 257 13.42 8.54 -18.00
CA ARG A 257 14.12 9.77 -18.44
C ARG A 257 13.49 10.36 -19.68
N ASP A 258 13.49 11.67 -19.83
CA ASP A 258 13.12 12.34 -21.08
C ASP A 258 13.92 13.62 -21.33
N ASP A 259 13.74 14.18 -22.53
CA ASP A 259 14.46 15.35 -23.01
C ASP A 259 14.01 16.65 -22.28
N GLU A 260 12.88 16.64 -21.55
CA GLU A 260 12.41 17.76 -20.73
C GLU A 260 13.15 17.79 -19.38
N GLU A 261 13.38 16.63 -18.75
CA GLU A 261 14.25 16.49 -17.58
C GLU A 261 15.72 16.84 -17.91
N ASP A 262 16.27 16.27 -18.98
CA ASP A 262 17.69 16.48 -19.34
C ASP A 262 17.99 17.96 -19.65
N ALA A 263 17.05 18.68 -20.26
CA ALA A 263 17.19 20.11 -20.58
C ALA A 263 17.27 21.04 -19.35
N LEU A 264 17.00 20.53 -18.14
CA LEU A 264 17.17 21.27 -16.88
C LEU A 264 18.58 21.13 -16.28
N GLY A 265 19.42 20.21 -16.78
CA GLY A 265 20.79 20.03 -16.30
C GLY A 265 20.91 19.65 -14.82
N LEU A 266 19.93 18.90 -14.30
CA LEU A 266 19.83 18.51 -12.89
C LEU A 266 21.04 17.66 -12.43
N PRO A 267 21.35 17.60 -11.12
CA PRO A 267 22.39 16.71 -10.60
C PRO A 267 22.11 15.25 -10.99
N GLY A 268 23.01 14.67 -11.77
CA GLY A 268 22.88 13.33 -12.37
C GLY A 268 24.09 12.43 -12.12
N GLY A 269 24.00 11.18 -12.57
CA GLY A 269 25.05 10.17 -12.35
C GLY A 269 25.28 9.96 -10.85
N ARG A 270 26.54 9.98 -10.39
CA ARG A 270 26.87 9.82 -8.95
C ARG A 270 26.36 10.93 -8.01
N TYR A 271 25.68 11.94 -8.54
CA TYR A 271 25.02 12.99 -7.74
C TYR A 271 23.49 12.86 -7.75
N GLU A 272 22.95 11.85 -8.43
CA GLU A 272 21.57 11.38 -8.30
C GLU A 272 21.56 10.07 -7.52
N VAL A 273 20.75 10.00 -6.47
CA VAL A 273 20.75 8.88 -5.52
C VAL A 273 19.32 8.37 -5.34
N PRO A 274 19.01 7.11 -5.71
CA PRO A 274 17.74 6.48 -5.33
C PRO A 274 17.72 6.25 -3.82
N LEU A 275 16.62 6.59 -3.16
CA LEU A 275 16.37 6.35 -1.73
C LEU A 275 15.01 5.63 -1.57
N LEU A 276 15.04 4.30 -1.50
CA LEU A 276 13.88 3.52 -1.06
C LEU A 276 13.88 3.45 0.46
N LEU A 277 12.86 4.04 1.09
CA LEU A 277 12.64 4.02 2.53
C LEU A 277 11.70 2.88 2.90
N ALA A 278 11.97 2.16 3.99
CA ALA A 278 11.04 1.18 4.53
C ALA A 278 11.31 0.97 6.03
N ASP A 279 10.28 0.90 6.87
CA ASP A 279 10.46 0.46 8.25
C ASP A 279 10.34 -1.06 8.37
N ARG A 280 11.14 -1.64 9.26
CA ARG A 280 11.12 -3.07 9.57
C ARG A 280 11.22 -3.29 11.07
N ASN A 281 10.79 -4.47 11.50
CA ASN A 281 11.00 -4.97 12.84
C ASN A 281 11.77 -6.30 12.77
N LEU A 282 12.40 -6.72 13.87
CA LEU A 282 13.33 -7.84 13.93
C LEU A 282 13.01 -8.77 15.10
N GLU A 283 13.24 -10.07 14.91
CA GLU A 283 13.13 -11.08 15.96
C GLU A 283 14.31 -11.03 16.94
N THR A 284 14.05 -11.35 18.20
CA THR A 284 15.08 -11.55 19.23
C THR A 284 15.28 -13.03 19.55
N ASP A 285 16.46 -13.37 20.08
CA ASP A 285 16.68 -14.66 20.75
C ASP A 285 16.12 -14.64 22.18
N ALA A 286 16.46 -15.66 22.98
CA ALA A 286 16.01 -15.80 24.36
C ALA A 286 16.71 -14.85 25.36
N ASP A 287 17.90 -14.36 25.02
CA ASP A 287 18.69 -13.44 25.85
C ASP A 287 18.36 -11.96 25.54
N GLY A 288 17.70 -11.70 24.41
CA GLY A 288 17.25 -10.39 23.94
C GLY A 288 18.09 -9.81 22.78
N ASN A 289 19.00 -10.58 22.18
CA ASN A 289 19.80 -10.10 21.05
C ASN A 289 18.98 -10.11 19.75
N LEU A 290 19.20 -9.12 18.89
CA LEU A 290 18.58 -9.04 17.57
C LEU A 290 19.16 -10.12 16.63
N THR A 291 18.30 -11.00 16.12
CA THR A 291 18.69 -12.17 15.30
C THR A 291 18.92 -11.87 13.83
N GLY A 292 18.61 -10.64 13.38
CA GLY A 292 18.56 -10.27 11.96
C GLY A 292 17.33 -10.80 11.19
N ARG A 293 16.56 -11.77 11.72
CA ARG A 293 15.34 -12.26 11.06
C ARG A 293 14.25 -11.18 11.10
N LEU A 294 13.61 -10.93 9.96
CA LEU A 294 12.50 -9.98 9.83
C LEU A 294 11.28 -10.42 10.64
N LEU A 295 10.60 -9.45 11.25
CA LEU A 295 9.39 -9.62 12.05
C LEU A 295 8.26 -8.73 11.51
N HIS A 296 7.21 -9.35 10.98
CA HIS A 296 5.91 -8.70 10.77
C HIS A 296 5.11 -8.82 12.08
N LYS A 297 4.84 -7.69 12.73
CA LYS A 297 4.12 -7.64 14.01
C LYS A 297 3.00 -6.62 13.92
N THR A 298 1.76 -7.11 13.92
CA THR A 298 0.53 -6.30 13.98
C THR A 298 -0.13 -6.44 15.36
N VAL A 299 -1.02 -5.52 15.71
CA VAL A 299 -1.68 -5.52 17.03
C VAL A 299 -3.16 -5.79 16.89
N VAL A 300 -3.67 -6.76 17.64
CA VAL A 300 -5.11 -6.99 17.81
C VAL A 300 -5.65 -5.88 18.72
N ILE A 301 -6.38 -4.93 18.13
CA ILE A 301 -7.10 -3.89 18.88
C ILE A 301 -8.44 -4.46 19.37
N GLN A 302 -9.10 -5.26 18.53
CA GLN A 302 -10.33 -5.99 18.84
C GLN A 302 -10.38 -7.30 18.03
N SER A 303 -10.92 -8.38 18.59
CA SER A 303 -11.17 -9.64 17.86
C SER A 303 -12.66 -9.92 17.60
N GLU A 304 -13.56 -9.38 18.43
CA GLU A 304 -15.00 -9.68 18.45
C GLU A 304 -15.82 -8.38 18.52
N PRO A 305 -16.95 -8.23 17.79
CA PRO A 305 -17.58 -9.23 16.90
C PRO A 305 -16.88 -9.35 15.53
N LEU A 306 -15.86 -8.53 15.28
CA LEU A 306 -15.03 -8.54 14.09
C LEU A 306 -13.57 -8.20 14.46
N LEU A 307 -12.64 -8.60 13.59
CA LEU A 307 -11.20 -8.43 13.79
C LEU A 307 -10.72 -7.04 13.32
N TRP A 308 -10.37 -6.19 14.27
CA TRP A 308 -9.64 -4.95 14.03
C TRP A 308 -8.16 -5.11 14.41
N LEU A 309 -7.31 -5.07 13.39
CA LEU A 309 -5.85 -5.04 13.51
C LEU A 309 -5.33 -3.63 13.27
N ARG A 310 -4.37 -3.20 14.08
CA ARG A 310 -3.48 -2.09 13.74
C ARG A 310 -2.52 -2.54 12.65
N ALA A 311 -2.44 -1.77 11.58
CA ALA A 311 -1.47 -1.95 10.48
C ALA A 311 0.00 -1.92 10.96
N PHE A 312 0.91 -2.42 10.12
CA PHE A 312 2.30 -2.66 10.54
C PHE A 312 3.10 -1.37 10.64
N THR A 313 3.79 -1.21 11.76
CA THR A 313 5.01 -0.40 11.80
C THR A 313 6.09 -1.08 12.63
N GLY A 314 7.34 -0.76 12.32
CA GLY A 314 8.53 -1.24 13.00
C GLY A 314 9.46 -0.09 13.42
N PRO A 315 10.40 -0.34 14.34
CA PRO A 315 11.27 0.69 14.87
C PRO A 315 12.50 1.01 14.00
N PHE A 316 12.93 0.10 13.13
CA PHE A 316 14.15 0.29 12.34
C PHE A 316 13.80 0.86 10.96
N THR A 317 14.20 2.11 10.69
CA THR A 317 14.09 2.70 9.35
C THR A 317 15.28 2.26 8.50
N LEU A 318 14.98 1.59 7.40
CA LEU A 318 15.95 1.21 6.38
C LEU A 318 15.93 2.25 5.25
N VAL A 319 17.11 2.53 4.70
CA VAL A 319 17.30 3.30 3.47
C VAL A 319 18.13 2.42 2.53
N ASN A 320 17.57 2.08 1.37
CA ASN A 320 18.14 1.10 0.43
C ASN A 320 18.57 -0.22 1.11
N GLY A 321 17.78 -0.72 2.06
CA GLY A 321 18.01 -1.99 2.73
C GLY A 321 18.98 -1.94 3.92
N THR A 322 19.69 -0.83 4.14
CA THR A 322 20.58 -0.63 5.30
C THR A 322 19.84 0.17 6.39
N VAL A 323 19.95 -0.24 7.66
CA VAL A 323 19.39 0.47 8.82
C VAL A 323 20.21 1.74 9.09
N TRP A 324 19.53 2.89 9.14
CA TRP A 324 20.12 4.21 9.48
C TRP A 324 21.52 4.49 8.90
N PRO A 325 21.74 4.41 7.57
CA PRO A 325 23.06 4.51 6.99
C PRO A 325 23.62 5.94 6.97
N TYR A 326 24.89 6.08 6.62
CA TYR A 326 25.49 7.37 6.23
C TYR A 326 25.83 7.42 4.73
N LEU A 327 25.77 8.61 4.13
CA LEU A 327 26.27 8.88 2.78
C LEU A 327 27.35 9.97 2.84
N GLU A 328 28.52 9.71 2.28
CA GLU A 328 29.52 10.76 2.05
C GLU A 328 29.13 11.62 0.85
N VAL A 329 28.98 12.92 1.06
CA VAL A 329 28.61 13.89 0.03
C VAL A 329 29.68 14.96 -0.11
N LYS A 330 29.68 15.62 -1.27
CA LYS A 330 30.54 16.78 -1.55
C LYS A 330 29.73 18.05 -1.31
N PRO A 331 30.35 19.18 -0.91
CA PRO A 331 29.62 20.45 -0.69
C PRO A 331 29.19 21.07 -2.02
N ARG A 332 28.07 20.56 -2.56
CA ARG A 332 27.48 20.85 -3.87
C ARG A 332 26.04 20.35 -3.92
N TRP A 333 25.35 20.51 -5.05
CA TRP A 333 24.03 19.95 -5.28
C TRP A 333 24.05 18.44 -5.54
N TYR A 334 23.07 17.77 -4.94
CA TYR A 334 22.67 16.37 -5.17
C TYR A 334 21.16 16.29 -5.41
N ARG A 335 20.73 15.23 -6.08
CA ARG A 335 19.34 14.85 -6.34
C ARG A 335 19.04 13.51 -5.67
N PHE A 336 17.88 13.41 -5.04
CA PHE A 336 17.44 12.23 -4.33
C PHE A 336 16.05 11.82 -4.82
N ARG A 337 15.96 10.64 -5.46
CA ARG A 337 14.68 10.06 -5.88
C ARG A 337 14.15 9.25 -4.71
N VAL A 338 13.27 9.84 -3.91
CA VAL A 338 12.74 9.22 -2.68
C VAL A 338 11.44 8.48 -2.98
N VAL A 339 11.34 7.23 -2.53
CA VAL A 339 10.10 6.44 -2.51
C VAL A 339 9.87 5.85 -1.13
N ASN A 340 8.63 5.90 -0.66
CA ASN A 340 8.23 5.24 0.59
C ASN A 340 7.70 3.81 0.31
N GLY A 341 8.58 2.82 0.48
CA GLY A 341 8.32 1.39 0.41
C GLY A 341 8.07 0.72 1.77
N ALA A 342 7.60 1.49 2.76
CA ALA A 342 7.07 0.95 4.01
C ALA A 342 5.69 0.29 3.81
N ASN A 343 5.32 -0.67 4.66
CA ASN A 343 4.00 -1.28 4.63
C ASN A 343 2.88 -0.28 4.96
N THR A 344 3.14 0.61 5.92
CA THR A 344 2.15 1.57 6.42
C THR A 344 2.76 2.93 6.80
N ARG A 345 4.02 2.96 7.28
CA ARG A 345 4.58 4.15 7.94
C ARG A 345 4.59 5.38 7.04
N GLN A 346 3.83 6.41 7.42
CA GLN A 346 3.97 7.75 6.85
C GLN A 346 5.22 8.42 7.45
N TYR A 347 6.12 8.86 6.59
CA TYR A 347 7.28 9.66 6.98
C TYR A 347 7.02 11.15 6.80
N ARG A 348 7.56 11.98 7.67
CA ARG A 348 7.77 13.43 7.44
C ARG A 348 9.27 13.68 7.48
N LEU A 349 9.88 13.79 6.31
CA LEU A 349 11.32 13.83 6.11
C LEU A 349 11.82 15.26 6.24
N ALA A 350 12.49 15.58 7.35
CA ALA A 350 13.17 16.85 7.57
C ALA A 350 14.69 16.67 7.56
N LEU A 351 15.42 17.66 7.06
CA LEU A 351 16.88 17.71 7.12
C LEU A 351 17.31 18.61 8.28
N VAL A 352 18.06 18.05 9.23
CA VAL A 352 18.54 18.77 10.42
C VAL A 352 20.07 18.73 10.53
N ASP A 353 20.64 19.66 11.28
CA ASP A 353 22.07 19.71 11.57
C ASP A 353 22.48 18.78 12.74
N GLU A 354 23.74 18.89 13.19
CA GLU A 354 24.26 18.15 14.36
C GLU A 354 23.54 18.50 15.67
N ASP A 355 23.08 19.75 15.85
CA ASP A 355 22.29 20.18 17.02
C ASP A 355 20.82 19.71 16.95
N GLY A 356 20.38 19.22 15.79
CA GLY A 356 18.99 18.79 15.54
C GLY A 356 18.07 19.92 15.08
N LYS A 357 18.63 21.07 14.68
CA LYS A 357 17.87 22.21 14.14
C LYS A 357 17.60 21.99 12.65
N PRO A 358 16.42 22.37 12.13
CA PRO A 358 16.18 22.40 10.68
C PRO A 358 17.26 23.20 9.95
N VAL A 359 17.66 22.73 8.77
CA VAL A 359 18.57 23.49 7.90
C VAL A 359 17.94 24.81 7.44
N PRO A 360 18.73 25.85 7.11
CA PRO A 360 18.20 27.10 6.55
C PRO A 360 17.29 26.89 5.34
N SER A 361 16.24 27.71 5.25
CA SER A 361 15.31 27.74 4.10
C SER A 361 16.07 27.85 2.77
N GLY A 362 15.61 27.09 1.78
CA GLY A 362 16.28 26.99 0.48
C GLY A 362 17.54 26.10 0.45
N SER A 363 17.81 25.32 1.49
CA SER A 363 18.81 24.24 1.43
C SER A 363 18.28 22.96 0.77
N VAL A 364 16.95 22.79 0.76
CA VAL A 364 16.23 21.62 0.21
C VAL A 364 15.04 22.10 -0.62
N TYR A 365 14.84 21.47 -1.78
CA TYR A 365 13.70 21.72 -2.67
C TYR A 365 13.09 20.41 -3.15
N GLN A 366 11.77 20.31 -3.18
CA GLN A 366 11.08 19.29 -3.98
C GLN A 366 10.91 19.80 -5.42
N ILE A 367 11.24 18.95 -6.38
CA ILE A 367 11.19 19.24 -7.82
C ILE A 367 10.26 18.29 -8.60
N GLY A 368 9.76 17.23 -7.97
CA GLY A 368 8.85 16.27 -8.58
C GLY A 368 8.05 15.43 -7.57
N THR A 369 7.03 14.77 -8.10
CA THR A 369 6.07 13.88 -7.43
C THR A 369 5.96 12.55 -8.18
N ASP A 370 5.08 11.64 -7.76
CA ASP A 370 4.85 10.31 -8.34
C ASP A 370 4.90 10.24 -9.89
N GLY A 371 4.21 11.19 -10.55
CA GLY A 371 4.09 11.29 -12.01
C GLY A 371 5.04 12.29 -12.70
N GLY A 372 6.10 12.74 -12.00
CA GLY A 372 7.20 13.49 -12.59
C GLY A 372 7.36 14.93 -12.07
N LEU A 373 7.95 15.80 -12.90
CA LEU A 373 8.35 17.16 -12.50
C LEU A 373 7.18 18.07 -12.11
N LEU A 374 7.38 18.83 -11.03
CA LEU A 374 6.52 19.93 -10.61
C LEU A 374 6.64 21.12 -11.60
N PRO A 375 5.71 22.10 -11.58
CA PRO A 375 5.84 23.32 -12.39
C PRO A 375 7.10 24.14 -12.07
N ARG A 376 7.52 24.14 -10.79
CA ARG A 376 8.58 24.96 -10.21
C ARG A 376 9.16 24.26 -8.98
N PRO A 377 10.39 24.59 -8.53
CA PRO A 377 10.90 24.08 -7.26
C PRO A 377 10.06 24.58 -6.09
N ILE A 378 9.81 23.71 -5.11
CA ILE A 378 9.11 24.02 -3.86
C ILE A 378 10.13 23.94 -2.72
N PRO A 379 10.43 25.04 -1.99
CA PRO A 379 11.28 24.98 -0.80
C PRO A 379 10.71 24.02 0.24
N VAL A 380 11.59 23.26 0.90
CA VAL A 380 11.23 22.30 1.95
C VAL A 380 11.76 22.84 3.28
N ASP A 381 10.97 23.70 3.92
CA ASP A 381 11.35 24.37 5.16
C ASP A 381 10.96 23.57 6.43
N ASP A 382 9.85 22.80 6.35
CA ASP A 382 9.29 22.00 7.46
C ASP A 382 9.20 20.49 7.13
N GLY A 383 9.96 20.04 6.13
CA GLY A 383 10.02 18.65 5.68
C GLY A 383 8.92 18.22 4.69
N VAL A 384 9.17 17.10 3.99
CA VAL A 384 8.22 16.50 3.03
C VAL A 384 7.52 15.31 3.67
N THR A 385 6.18 15.28 3.61
CA THR A 385 5.40 14.10 4.03
C THR A 385 5.18 13.14 2.87
N LEU A 386 5.49 11.86 3.08
CA LEU A 386 5.21 10.74 2.17
C LEU A 386 4.47 9.64 2.92
N ALA A 387 3.24 9.32 2.53
CA ALA A 387 2.63 8.02 2.86
C ALA A 387 3.23 6.91 1.98
N ALA A 388 2.85 5.66 2.22
CA ALA A 388 3.30 4.52 1.41
C ALA A 388 3.01 4.76 -0.08
N ALA A 389 3.93 4.30 -0.92
CA ALA A 389 3.98 4.45 -2.39
C ALA A 389 4.06 5.88 -2.98
N GLU A 390 3.95 6.95 -2.17
CA GLU A 390 4.25 8.31 -2.65
C GLU A 390 5.74 8.47 -2.98
N ARG A 391 6.05 9.29 -4.00
CA ARG A 391 7.44 9.67 -4.35
C ARG A 391 7.65 11.17 -4.28
N ALA A 392 8.88 11.54 -3.91
CA ALA A 392 9.37 12.90 -4.04
C ALA A 392 10.76 12.91 -4.68
N ASP A 393 10.95 13.80 -5.66
CA ASP A 393 12.25 14.11 -6.23
C ASP A 393 12.79 15.35 -5.52
N LEU A 394 13.86 15.18 -4.74
CA LEU A 394 14.42 16.21 -3.86
C LEU A 394 15.79 16.66 -4.33
N LEU A 395 16.01 17.96 -4.40
CA LEU A 395 17.33 18.56 -4.51
C LEU A 395 17.80 19.05 -3.14
N ILE A 396 19.07 18.79 -2.80
CA ILE A 396 19.73 19.29 -1.59
C ILE A 396 21.04 19.96 -2.01
N ASP A 397 21.26 21.20 -1.56
CA ASP A 397 22.56 21.86 -1.70
C ASP A 397 23.41 21.71 -0.44
N PHE A 398 24.47 20.90 -0.52
CA PHE A 398 25.42 20.75 0.57
C PHE A 398 26.51 21.84 0.59
N SER A 399 26.49 22.84 -0.31
CA SER A 399 27.55 23.85 -0.47
C SER A 399 27.86 24.64 0.81
N ALA A 400 26.83 25.07 1.54
CA ALA A 400 26.93 25.81 2.79
C ALA A 400 27.45 24.95 3.96
N PHE A 401 27.37 23.62 3.86
CA PHE A 401 27.56 22.68 4.96
C PHE A 401 28.91 21.97 4.94
N ARG A 402 29.88 22.46 4.16
CA ARG A 402 31.24 21.92 4.01
C ARG A 402 31.90 21.58 5.36
N GLY A 403 32.14 20.29 5.62
CA GLY A 403 32.75 19.78 6.86
C GLY A 403 31.77 19.53 8.01
N ARG A 404 30.46 19.72 7.83
CA ARG A 404 29.40 19.39 8.79
C ARG A 404 28.84 18.00 8.53
N ARG A 405 28.13 17.45 9.51
CA ARG A 405 27.15 16.37 9.32
C ARG A 405 25.74 16.94 9.32
N LEU A 406 24.86 16.38 8.50
CA LEU A 406 23.42 16.62 8.50
C LEU A 406 22.70 15.29 8.65
N ARG A 407 21.49 15.28 9.20
CA ARG A 407 20.67 14.07 9.37
C ARG A 407 19.32 14.25 8.69
N LEU A 408 18.93 13.29 7.87
CA LEU A 408 17.54 13.12 7.47
C LEU A 408 16.81 12.41 8.62
N VAL A 409 15.70 12.97 9.06
CA VAL A 409 14.93 12.48 10.21
C VAL A 409 13.43 12.43 9.91
N ASN A 410 12.74 11.50 10.57
CA ASN A 410 11.28 11.45 10.61
C ASN A 410 10.75 12.37 11.74
N THR A 411 10.03 13.42 11.38
CA THR A 411 9.39 14.35 12.32
C THR A 411 7.87 14.13 12.46
N ASN A 412 7.35 12.99 11.94
CA ASN A 412 5.91 12.73 11.87
C ASN A 412 5.28 12.36 13.23
N GLY A 413 5.14 13.34 14.13
CA GLY A 413 4.68 13.14 15.51
C GLY A 413 3.23 12.65 15.70
N ASN A 414 2.46 12.44 14.63
CA ASN A 414 1.10 11.89 14.64
C ASN A 414 0.83 11.20 13.28
N PRO A 415 0.33 9.96 13.21
CA PRO A 415 -0.08 9.07 14.31
C PRO A 415 1.01 8.12 14.81
N ASP A 416 2.15 8.01 14.14
CA ASP A 416 3.26 7.13 14.53
C ASP A 416 4.61 7.64 13.98
N PRO A 417 5.45 8.29 14.81
CA PRO A 417 6.82 8.67 14.42
C PRO A 417 7.81 7.49 14.45
N GLY A 418 7.48 6.41 15.17
CA GLY A 418 8.43 5.40 15.63
C GLY A 418 9.21 5.87 16.87
N PRO A 419 9.96 4.98 17.53
CA PRO A 419 10.76 5.35 18.71
C PRO A 419 12.04 6.10 18.33
N TRP A 420 12.46 5.98 17.06
CA TRP A 420 13.74 6.44 16.55
C TRP A 420 13.52 7.38 15.34
N PRO A 421 13.75 8.71 15.48
CA PRO A 421 13.57 9.65 14.37
C PRO A 421 14.62 9.51 13.27
N GLN A 422 15.66 8.69 13.43
CA GLN A 422 16.75 8.52 12.47
C GLN A 422 16.26 7.94 11.13
N VAL A 423 16.69 8.55 10.01
CA VAL A 423 16.55 7.97 8.66
C VAL A 423 17.94 7.73 8.05
N MET A 424 18.76 8.77 7.88
CA MET A 424 20.17 8.63 7.43
C MET A 424 21.02 9.87 7.77
N GLU A 425 22.35 9.75 7.74
CA GLU A 425 23.30 10.86 7.89
C GLU A 425 23.97 11.23 6.56
N PHE A 426 24.14 12.53 6.29
CA PHE A 426 24.99 13.06 5.22
C PHE A 426 26.29 13.61 5.81
N ARG A 427 27.43 13.03 5.39
CA ARG A 427 28.77 13.47 5.79
C ARG A 427 29.33 14.40 4.71
N VAL A 428 29.26 15.71 4.95
CA VAL A 428 29.66 16.69 3.94
C VAL A 428 31.17 16.90 3.98
N SER A 429 31.87 16.49 2.92
CA SER A 429 33.32 16.63 2.79
C SER A 429 33.79 18.07 3.05
N SER A 430 34.91 18.21 3.76
CA SER A 430 35.60 19.49 3.98
C SER A 430 36.28 20.03 2.71
N THR A 431 36.48 19.19 1.68
CA THR A 431 37.09 19.57 0.41
C THR A 431 36.16 20.46 -0.41
N ARG A 432 36.58 21.71 -0.69
CA ARG A 432 35.85 22.60 -1.60
C ARG A 432 35.81 22.03 -3.01
N VAL A 433 34.65 22.10 -3.65
CA VAL A 433 34.45 21.73 -5.06
C VAL A 433 33.87 22.90 -5.85
N SER A 434 33.90 22.80 -7.17
CA SER A 434 33.08 23.62 -8.06
C SER A 434 31.79 22.86 -8.37
N ASP A 435 30.68 23.59 -8.45
CA ASP A 435 29.43 23.11 -9.02
C ASP A 435 28.84 24.22 -9.93
N PRO A 436 28.63 23.96 -11.22
CA PRO A 436 28.02 24.92 -12.13
C PRO A 436 26.48 24.87 -12.14
N PHE A 437 25.86 23.97 -11.37
CA PHE A 437 24.39 23.86 -11.32
C PHE A 437 23.73 25.14 -10.78
N VAL A 438 22.64 25.55 -11.42
CA VAL A 438 21.79 26.66 -11.00
C VAL A 438 20.34 26.21 -11.08
N LEU A 439 19.63 26.22 -9.95
CA LEU A 439 18.25 25.74 -9.83
C LEU A 439 17.29 26.49 -10.78
N PRO A 440 16.65 25.81 -11.76
CA PRO A 440 15.72 26.47 -12.68
C PRO A 440 14.44 26.93 -11.98
N LYS A 441 14.05 28.21 -12.17
CA LYS A 441 12.80 28.78 -11.59
C LYS A 441 11.52 28.13 -12.12
N ARG A 442 11.57 27.53 -13.30
CA ARG A 442 10.53 26.69 -13.89
C ARG A 442 11.17 25.35 -14.24
N LEU A 443 10.52 24.27 -13.85
CA LEU A 443 10.96 22.91 -14.14
C LEU A 443 10.19 22.39 -15.35
N SER A 444 8.98 21.85 -15.15
CA SER A 444 8.20 21.35 -16.27
C SER A 444 7.70 22.47 -17.20
N ARG A 445 7.94 22.26 -18.50
CA ARG A 445 7.38 23.00 -19.64
C ARG A 445 6.04 22.44 -20.10
N SER A 446 5.84 21.11 -20.04
CA SER A 446 4.62 20.43 -20.47
C SER A 446 3.47 20.46 -19.46
N TYR A 447 3.78 20.56 -18.15
CA TYR A 447 2.80 20.64 -17.07
C TYR A 447 1.79 21.78 -17.28
N LYS A 448 0.51 21.46 -17.04
CA LYS A 448 -0.62 22.38 -16.96
C LYS A 448 -1.42 22.02 -15.72
N ARG A 449 -1.77 23.01 -14.90
CA ARG A 449 -2.61 22.83 -13.71
C ARG A 449 -4.08 22.66 -14.10
N LEU A 450 -4.72 21.61 -13.60
CA LEU A 450 -6.17 21.42 -13.68
C LEU A 450 -6.87 22.27 -12.61
N THR A 451 -7.97 22.90 -13.02
CA THR A 451 -8.86 23.72 -12.18
C THR A 451 -10.29 23.58 -12.70
N GLU A 452 -11.31 23.75 -11.85
CA GLU A 452 -12.74 23.65 -12.26
C GLU A 452 -13.08 24.43 -13.56
N SER A 453 -12.46 25.60 -13.76
CA SER A 453 -12.60 26.43 -14.97
C SER A 453 -11.94 25.89 -16.25
N ASN A 454 -11.17 24.80 -16.19
CA ASN A 454 -10.49 24.19 -17.33
C ASN A 454 -10.61 22.66 -17.41
N LEU A 455 -11.44 22.04 -16.55
CA LEU A 455 -11.65 20.60 -16.56
C LEU A 455 -12.19 20.12 -17.91
N PRO A 456 -11.59 19.08 -18.51
CA PRO A 456 -12.20 18.34 -19.62
C PRO A 456 -13.53 17.68 -19.19
N GLY A 457 -14.36 17.30 -20.17
CA GLY A 457 -15.52 16.44 -19.91
C GLY A 457 -15.07 15.10 -19.30
N HIS A 458 -15.68 14.73 -18.17
CA HIS A 458 -15.25 13.63 -17.32
C HIS A 458 -16.43 12.86 -16.74
N THR A 459 -16.19 11.62 -16.30
CA THR A 459 -17.11 10.84 -15.47
C THR A 459 -16.77 11.03 -13.98
N ASP A 460 -17.78 11.20 -13.13
CA ASP A 460 -17.61 11.29 -11.67
C ASP A 460 -17.64 9.91 -11.01
N ARG A 461 -16.75 9.69 -10.04
CA ARG A 461 -16.75 8.55 -9.10
C ARG A 461 -16.73 9.07 -7.67
N LEU A 462 -17.52 8.45 -6.79
CA LEU A 462 -17.41 8.64 -5.33
C LEU A 462 -17.02 7.31 -4.70
N VAL A 463 -15.95 7.35 -3.89
CA VAL A 463 -15.53 6.24 -3.03
C VAL A 463 -15.54 6.74 -1.59
N VAL A 464 -16.27 6.04 -0.72
CA VAL A 464 -16.25 6.29 0.72
C VAL A 464 -15.25 5.34 1.37
N LEU A 465 -14.33 5.88 2.16
CA LEU A 465 -13.38 5.11 2.96
C LEU A 465 -13.94 5.00 4.37
N THR A 466 -14.36 3.79 4.77
CA THR A 466 -14.99 3.57 6.07
C THR A 466 -13.99 3.66 7.23
N PRO A 467 -14.44 4.04 8.44
CA PRO A 467 -13.58 3.99 9.62
C PRO A 467 -13.18 2.56 9.94
N GLN A 468 -11.95 2.40 10.43
CA GLN A 468 -11.63 1.26 11.30
C GLN A 468 -12.53 1.33 12.54
N GLY A 469 -13.09 0.20 12.95
CA GLY A 469 -14.06 0.16 14.04
C GLY A 469 -14.21 -1.27 14.55
N PRO A 470 -15.39 -1.91 14.45
CA PRO A 470 -15.48 -3.32 14.76
C PRO A 470 -14.67 -4.16 13.75
N GLY A 471 -14.67 -3.77 12.46
CA GLY A 471 -13.85 -4.39 11.42
C GLY A 471 -12.82 -3.43 10.81
N GLN A 472 -12.24 -3.88 9.69
CA GLN A 472 -11.27 -3.15 8.88
C GLN A 472 -11.91 -2.02 8.06
N ALA A 473 -11.09 -1.07 7.60
CA ALA A 473 -11.50 -0.04 6.64
C ALA A 473 -11.63 -0.64 5.23
N LEU A 474 -12.63 -0.18 4.46
CA LEU A 474 -12.98 -0.66 3.12
C LEU A 474 -13.16 0.50 2.13
N CYS A 475 -13.13 0.16 0.84
CA CYS A 475 -13.37 1.08 -0.28
C CYS A 475 -14.80 0.92 -0.81
N TRP A 476 -15.75 1.66 -0.24
CA TRP A 476 -17.14 1.60 -0.69
C TRP A 476 -17.33 2.39 -1.99
N GLU A 477 -17.72 1.71 -3.07
CA GLU A 477 -18.17 2.33 -4.31
C GLU A 477 -19.59 2.86 -4.10
N MET A 478 -19.80 4.16 -4.38
CA MET A 478 -21.03 4.86 -4.02
C MET A 478 -21.75 5.44 -5.24
N GLU A 479 -23.03 5.09 -5.39
CA GLU A 479 -23.93 5.67 -6.39
C GLU A 479 -24.92 6.65 -5.75
N LYS A 480 -25.27 7.73 -6.45
CA LYS A 480 -26.24 8.72 -5.95
C LYS A 480 -27.67 8.20 -6.16
N THR A 481 -28.49 8.26 -5.11
CA THR A 481 -29.85 7.70 -5.11
C THR A 481 -30.88 8.72 -4.64
N GLU A 482 -32.07 8.70 -5.24
CA GLU A 482 -33.25 9.43 -4.74
C GLU A 482 -34.08 8.58 -3.76
N ASP A 483 -33.95 7.25 -3.80
CA ASP A 483 -34.51 6.32 -2.81
C ASP A 483 -33.82 6.47 -1.44
N VAL A 484 -34.29 7.41 -0.62
CA VAL A 484 -33.88 7.57 0.78
C VAL A 484 -34.75 6.67 1.67
N PRO A 485 -34.19 5.74 2.46
CA PRO A 485 -34.99 4.92 3.38
C PRO A 485 -35.68 5.76 4.46
N GLU A 486 -36.88 5.34 4.87
CA GLU A 486 -37.66 5.99 5.95
C GLU A 486 -36.95 6.06 7.30
N LYS A 487 -35.92 5.22 7.50
CA LYS A 487 -35.19 5.08 8.77
C LYS A 487 -33.69 5.17 8.52
N LEU A 488 -33.02 5.97 9.36
CA LEU A 488 -31.57 6.12 9.37
C LEU A 488 -31.03 5.91 10.79
N PRO A 489 -29.84 5.32 10.95
CA PRO A 489 -28.97 4.81 9.88
C PRO A 489 -29.53 3.53 9.24
N THR A 490 -29.18 3.32 7.97
CA THR A 490 -29.41 2.07 7.20
C THR A 490 -28.07 1.68 6.58
N ASP A 491 -27.78 0.38 6.45
CA ASP A 491 -26.47 -0.09 6.00
C ASP A 491 -26.19 0.31 4.55
N GLY A 492 -24.95 0.73 4.26
CA GLY A 492 -24.53 1.18 2.93
C GLY A 492 -25.11 2.53 2.50
N ILE A 493 -25.89 3.23 3.35
CA ILE A 493 -26.47 4.53 3.03
C ILE A 493 -25.65 5.66 3.65
N VAL A 494 -25.18 6.59 2.81
CA VAL A 494 -24.37 7.75 3.20
C VAL A 494 -25.01 9.02 2.67
N GLN A 495 -25.44 9.90 3.57
CA GLN A 495 -25.88 11.24 3.26
C GLN A 495 -24.73 12.24 3.43
N VAL A 496 -24.49 13.07 2.42
CA VAL A 496 -23.48 14.12 2.42
C VAL A 496 -24.19 15.46 2.23
N ARG A 497 -24.03 16.38 3.18
CA ARG A 497 -24.38 17.79 2.99
C ARG A 497 -23.19 18.49 2.36
N GLU A 498 -23.29 18.76 1.06
CA GLU A 498 -22.23 19.40 0.28
C GLU A 498 -22.20 20.92 0.54
N LYS A 499 -21.22 21.61 -0.04
CA LYS A 499 -20.84 23.01 0.25
C LYS A 499 -21.96 24.05 0.01
N ASP A 500 -22.93 23.74 -0.84
CA ASP A 500 -24.12 24.56 -1.12
C ASP A 500 -25.26 24.37 -0.10
N GLY A 501 -25.10 23.43 0.84
CA GLY A 501 -26.11 23.05 1.83
C GLY A 501 -27.07 21.95 1.37
N ILE A 502 -26.99 21.49 0.12
CA ILE A 502 -27.82 20.40 -0.40
C ILE A 502 -27.34 19.08 0.19
N VAL A 503 -28.30 18.23 0.60
CA VAL A 503 -28.01 16.86 1.05
C VAL A 503 -28.17 15.91 -0.13
N ALA A 504 -27.07 15.32 -0.58
CA ALA A 504 -27.09 14.19 -1.51
C ALA A 504 -27.08 12.87 -0.72
N THR A 505 -27.94 11.93 -1.12
CA THR A 505 -27.93 10.56 -0.57
C THR A 505 -27.23 9.62 -1.55
N TYR A 506 -26.35 8.77 -1.03
CA TYR A 506 -25.60 7.79 -1.79
C TYR A 506 -25.80 6.38 -1.21
N ARG A 507 -25.84 5.36 -2.08
CA ARG A 507 -25.95 3.93 -1.75
C ARG A 507 -24.66 3.21 -2.16
N ARG A 508 -24.18 2.32 -1.28
CA ARG A 508 -23.05 1.41 -1.54
C ARG A 508 -23.44 0.38 -2.61
N THR A 509 -22.66 0.29 -3.68
CA THR A 509 -22.87 -0.65 -4.80
C THR A 509 -21.80 -1.74 -4.91
N ALA A 510 -20.67 -1.56 -4.20
CA ALA A 510 -19.65 -2.56 -3.88
C ALA A 510 -18.81 -2.09 -2.67
N ALA A 511 -18.09 -3.00 -2.02
CA ALA A 511 -17.20 -2.74 -0.88
C ALA A 511 -15.92 -3.61 -0.91
N ASP A 512 -16.07 -4.89 -1.25
CA ASP A 512 -15.02 -5.90 -1.20
C ASP A 512 -14.42 -6.16 -2.60
N PHE A 513 -13.20 -6.71 -2.66
CA PHE A 513 -12.52 -6.97 -3.94
C PHE A 513 -13.33 -7.84 -4.91
N TYR A 514 -14.07 -8.83 -4.39
CA TYR A 514 -14.83 -9.80 -5.19
C TYR A 514 -16.26 -9.35 -5.54
N ASP A 515 -16.73 -8.20 -5.03
CA ASP A 515 -18.00 -7.62 -5.46
C ASP A 515 -17.96 -7.27 -6.97
N PRO A 516 -19.11 -7.27 -7.68
CA PRO A 516 -19.17 -6.92 -9.10
C PRO A 516 -18.44 -5.62 -9.44
N VAL A 517 -17.78 -5.58 -10.61
CA VAL A 517 -17.13 -4.36 -11.12
C VAL A 517 -18.21 -3.32 -11.41
N ARG A 518 -18.19 -2.17 -10.73
CA ARG A 518 -19.10 -1.05 -11.02
C ARG A 518 -18.45 0.02 -11.90
N PHE A 519 -17.13 0.20 -11.80
CA PHE A 519 -16.43 1.28 -12.50
C PHE A 519 -15.90 0.82 -13.87
N PHE A 520 -16.74 1.02 -14.89
CA PHE A 520 -16.36 0.93 -16.30
C PHE A 520 -15.89 2.30 -16.82
N VAL A 521 -14.60 2.41 -17.12
CA VAL A 521 -13.89 3.63 -17.52
C VAL A 521 -13.71 3.63 -19.04
N ARG A 522 -13.94 4.76 -19.70
CA ARG A 522 -13.71 4.89 -21.15
C ARG A 522 -12.22 5.13 -21.43
N ALA A 523 -11.62 4.30 -22.28
CA ALA A 523 -10.28 4.55 -22.78
C ALA A 523 -10.24 5.90 -23.51
N ARG A 524 -9.19 6.67 -23.28
CA ARG A 524 -8.97 8.04 -23.78
C ARG A 524 -9.93 9.09 -23.23
N SER A 525 -10.58 8.87 -22.07
CA SER A 525 -11.37 9.88 -21.35
C SER A 525 -10.73 10.32 -20.03
N TRP A 526 -11.33 11.35 -19.43
CA TRP A 526 -11.00 11.81 -18.08
C TRP A 526 -12.02 11.29 -17.07
N GLU A 527 -11.59 11.08 -15.82
CA GLU A 527 -12.51 10.89 -14.69
C GLU A 527 -12.12 11.75 -13.50
N ARG A 528 -13.12 12.15 -12.71
CA ARG A 528 -12.97 12.82 -11.42
C ARG A 528 -13.35 11.85 -10.31
N TRP A 529 -12.38 11.52 -9.47
CA TRP A 529 -12.54 10.57 -8.37
C TRP A 529 -12.52 11.33 -7.05
N ARG A 530 -13.60 11.21 -6.27
CA ARG A 530 -13.75 11.77 -4.92
C ARG A 530 -13.56 10.67 -3.89
N PHE A 531 -12.53 10.78 -3.05
CA PHE A 531 -12.32 9.87 -1.91
C PHE A 531 -12.74 10.58 -0.62
N LEU A 532 -13.84 10.16 -0.01
CA LEU A 532 -14.39 10.72 1.24
C LEU A 532 -14.10 9.77 2.41
N HIS A 533 -13.24 10.17 3.33
CA HIS A 533 -12.83 9.35 4.47
C HIS A 533 -13.67 9.68 5.71
N VAL A 534 -14.62 8.80 6.04
CA VAL A 534 -15.65 9.03 7.09
C VAL A 534 -15.23 8.58 8.49
N ALA A 535 -13.92 8.56 8.78
CA ALA A 535 -13.39 8.41 10.14
C ALA A 535 -13.15 9.78 10.80
N PRO A 536 -13.48 9.96 12.10
CA PRO A 536 -13.27 11.23 12.81
C PRO A 536 -11.79 11.50 13.15
N SER A 537 -10.96 10.46 13.14
CA SER A 537 -9.51 10.52 13.32
C SER A 537 -8.91 9.23 12.77
N GLY A 538 -7.58 9.20 12.54
CA GLY A 538 -6.89 8.02 12.04
C GLY A 538 -5.69 8.35 11.17
N TRP A 539 -5.22 7.34 10.44
CA TRP A 539 -4.13 7.44 9.49
C TRP A 539 -4.72 7.87 8.13
N ALA A 540 -4.02 8.70 7.37
CA ALA A 540 -4.48 9.04 6.02
C ALA A 540 -4.31 7.83 5.10
N HIS A 541 -5.36 7.43 4.38
CA HIS A 541 -5.26 6.32 3.42
C HIS A 541 -4.54 6.79 2.14
N PRO A 542 -3.36 6.25 1.78
CA PRO A 542 -2.76 6.49 0.48
C PRO A 542 -3.55 5.72 -0.58
N MET A 543 -4.47 6.39 -1.27
CA MET A 543 -5.26 5.78 -2.34
C MET A 543 -4.46 5.77 -3.64
N HIS A 544 -4.11 4.59 -4.14
CA HIS A 544 -3.48 4.39 -5.44
C HIS A 544 -4.53 4.00 -6.50
N ILE A 545 -4.37 4.49 -7.74
CA ILE A 545 -5.15 4.09 -8.92
C ILE A 545 -4.18 3.66 -10.02
N HIS A 546 -4.29 2.40 -10.49
CA HIS A 546 -3.44 1.86 -11.55
C HIS A 546 -3.70 2.55 -12.91
N THR A 547 -2.78 2.36 -13.87
CA THR A 547 -2.85 2.82 -15.29
C THR A 547 -3.15 4.31 -15.56
N THR A 548 -3.18 5.19 -14.55
CA THR A 548 -3.38 6.63 -14.72
C THR A 548 -2.41 7.44 -13.86
N SER A 549 -2.17 8.68 -14.27
CA SER A 549 -1.75 9.74 -13.35
C SER A 549 -2.87 10.78 -13.25
N PHE A 550 -2.96 11.44 -12.11
CA PHE A 550 -3.96 12.45 -11.80
C PHE A 550 -3.32 13.70 -11.19
N GLN A 551 -4.07 14.80 -11.14
CA GLN A 551 -3.77 15.92 -10.25
C GLN A 551 -4.80 15.95 -9.13
N ILE A 552 -4.36 16.25 -7.91
CA ILE A 552 -5.29 16.60 -6.82
C ILE A 552 -5.87 17.96 -7.17
N LEU A 553 -7.18 18.00 -7.44
CA LEU A 553 -7.92 19.19 -7.83
C LEU A 553 -8.17 20.09 -6.61
N GLU A 554 -8.74 19.49 -5.56
CA GLU A 554 -9.06 20.14 -4.28
C GLU A 554 -9.09 19.13 -3.12
N ARG A 555 -9.13 19.68 -1.90
CA ARG A 555 -9.44 18.96 -0.65
C ARG A 555 -10.59 19.71 0.05
N GLN A 556 -11.47 19.01 0.75
CA GLN A 556 -12.57 19.57 1.54
C GLN A 556 -12.64 18.89 2.91
N THR A 557 -12.95 19.62 3.97
CA THR A 557 -13.14 19.03 5.31
C THR A 557 -14.62 18.81 5.62
N TYR A 558 -14.92 17.75 6.37
CA TYR A 558 -16.28 17.34 6.75
C TYR A 558 -16.36 16.99 8.24
N ASP A 559 -17.46 17.41 8.88
CA ASP A 559 -17.91 16.78 10.12
C ASP A 559 -18.54 15.43 9.76
N VAL A 560 -17.81 14.36 10.06
CA VAL A 560 -18.21 12.97 9.78
C VAL A 560 -18.91 12.30 10.96
N SER A 561 -19.19 13.02 12.06
CA SER A 561 -19.80 12.48 13.28
C SER A 561 -21.18 11.87 13.07
N GLY A 562 -21.87 12.21 11.98
CA GLY A 562 -23.14 11.61 11.56
C GLY A 562 -23.05 10.17 11.05
N PHE A 563 -21.86 9.70 10.64
CA PHE A 563 -21.62 8.31 10.25
C PHE A 563 -21.54 7.40 11.49
N LYS A 564 -22.25 6.27 11.50
CA LYS A 564 -22.40 5.34 12.63
C LYS A 564 -22.25 3.89 12.21
N THR A 565 -21.68 3.08 13.10
CA THR A 565 -21.81 1.61 13.12
C THR A 565 -22.98 1.21 14.03
N PHE A 566 -23.65 0.10 13.71
CA PHE A 566 -24.78 -0.43 14.48
C PHE A 566 -24.95 -1.94 14.23
N THR A 567 -25.52 -2.65 15.20
CA THR A 567 -25.86 -4.07 15.05
C THR A 567 -27.15 -4.22 14.24
N MET A 568 -27.15 -5.12 13.26
CA MET A 568 -28.31 -5.45 12.43
C MET A 568 -29.15 -6.57 13.07
N ALA A 569 -30.34 -6.84 12.52
CA ALA A 569 -31.31 -7.78 13.12
C ALA A 569 -30.85 -9.25 13.17
N ASP A 570 -29.82 -9.60 12.38
CA ASP A 570 -29.16 -10.92 12.34
C ASP A 570 -27.92 -11.00 13.27
N GLY A 571 -27.57 -9.90 13.96
CA GLY A 571 -26.39 -9.80 14.81
C GLY A 571 -25.10 -9.34 14.09
N SER A 572 -25.12 -9.19 12.77
CA SER A 572 -24.00 -8.60 12.01
C SER A 572 -23.88 -7.09 12.28
N ILE A 573 -22.80 -6.47 11.79
CA ILE A 573 -22.60 -5.01 11.91
C ILE A 573 -22.84 -4.33 10.55
N GLY A 574 -23.77 -3.38 10.54
CA GLY A 574 -23.94 -2.43 9.44
C GLY A 574 -23.34 -1.06 9.78
N CYS A 575 -23.13 -0.23 8.76
CA CYS A 575 -22.78 1.18 8.97
C CYS A 575 -23.33 2.13 7.90
N GLY A 576 -23.49 3.39 8.28
CA GLY A 576 -24.14 4.41 7.45
C GLY A 576 -24.42 5.68 8.24
N THR A 577 -25.00 6.68 7.58
CA THR A 577 -25.30 7.98 8.22
C THR A 577 -26.61 7.95 8.99
N ALA A 578 -26.54 8.23 10.29
CA ALA A 578 -27.71 8.56 11.12
C ALA A 578 -28.16 10.02 10.92
N THR A 579 -27.18 10.90 10.66
CA THR A 579 -27.37 12.26 10.12
C THR A 579 -26.34 12.47 9.00
N PRO A 580 -26.59 13.37 8.04
CA PRO A 580 -25.60 13.66 6.99
C PRO A 580 -24.23 14.03 7.56
N VAL A 581 -23.15 13.60 6.90
CA VAL A 581 -21.84 14.21 7.11
C VAL A 581 -21.84 15.60 6.47
N VAL A 582 -21.26 16.60 7.14
CA VAL A 582 -21.49 18.02 6.80
C VAL A 582 -20.20 18.70 6.37
N TRP A 583 -20.19 19.34 5.20
CA TRP A 583 -19.05 20.17 4.76
C TRP A 583 -18.73 21.27 5.79
N THR A 584 -17.48 21.34 6.23
CA THR A 584 -17.00 22.33 7.22
C THR A 584 -16.03 23.35 6.63
N GLY A 585 -15.39 23.07 5.51
CA GLY A 585 -14.39 23.96 4.94
C GLY A 585 -13.67 23.44 3.70
N ALA A 586 -12.87 24.31 3.09
CA ALA A 586 -11.89 23.92 2.08
C ALA A 586 -10.59 23.45 2.78
N GLY A 587 -10.07 22.31 2.35
CA GLY A 587 -8.73 21.86 2.70
C GLY A 587 -7.67 22.53 1.82
N THR A 588 -6.39 22.32 2.15
CA THR A 588 -5.27 22.90 1.40
C THR A 588 -4.58 21.84 0.55
N VAL A 589 -4.64 21.97 -0.78
CA VAL A 589 -3.70 21.27 -1.67
C VAL A 589 -2.34 21.94 -1.52
N LEU A 590 -1.32 21.20 -1.08
CA LEU A 590 0.00 21.77 -0.87
C LEU A 590 0.71 22.05 -2.21
N PRO A 591 1.60 23.05 -2.32
CA PRO A 591 2.40 23.25 -3.53
C PRO A 591 3.28 22.04 -3.93
N ALA A 592 3.65 21.22 -2.94
CA ALA A 592 4.32 19.93 -3.11
C ALA A 592 3.41 18.82 -3.67
N GLU A 593 2.09 19.01 -3.64
CA GLU A 593 1.05 18.10 -4.12
C GLU A 593 0.43 18.54 -5.47
N GLU A 594 0.79 19.74 -5.99
CA GLU A 594 0.21 20.29 -7.22
C GLU A 594 0.48 19.46 -8.49
N GLY A 595 1.57 18.68 -8.48
CA GLY A 595 2.08 17.92 -9.63
C GLY A 595 1.23 16.70 -10.04
N TRP A 596 1.74 15.95 -11.02
CA TRP A 596 1.16 14.66 -11.38
C TRP A 596 1.46 13.64 -10.28
N LYS A 597 0.41 12.96 -9.83
CA LYS A 597 0.43 11.94 -8.80
C LYS A 597 -0.29 10.68 -9.27
N ASP A 598 -0.02 9.56 -8.62
CA ASP A 598 -0.78 8.30 -8.78
C ASP A 598 -1.26 7.75 -7.44
N THR A 599 -0.77 8.31 -6.32
CA THR A 599 -1.11 7.91 -4.96
C THR A 599 -1.50 9.17 -4.18
N VAL A 600 -2.65 9.18 -3.50
CA VAL A 600 -3.16 10.36 -2.78
C VAL A 600 -3.51 10.04 -1.33
N ARG A 601 -2.94 10.77 -0.37
CA ARG A 601 -3.36 10.74 1.03
C ARG A 601 -4.78 11.28 1.19
N ALA A 602 -5.73 10.42 1.56
CA ALA A 602 -7.08 10.78 2.00
C ALA A 602 -7.12 10.87 3.53
N ASN A 603 -7.07 12.09 4.07
CA ASN A 603 -6.99 12.36 5.51
C ASN A 603 -8.33 12.05 6.21
N ALA A 604 -8.31 11.72 7.50
CA ALA A 604 -9.53 11.50 8.28
C ALA A 604 -10.38 12.78 8.34
N GLY A 605 -11.71 12.66 8.12
CA GLY A 605 -12.62 13.80 8.04
C GLY A 605 -12.46 14.64 6.75
N GLU A 606 -11.81 14.10 5.71
CA GLU A 606 -11.53 14.82 4.47
C GLU A 606 -12.15 14.13 3.24
N LEU A 607 -12.60 14.94 2.28
CA LEU A 607 -12.83 14.55 0.90
C LEU A 607 -11.68 15.09 0.05
N VAL A 608 -10.96 14.21 -0.64
CA VAL A 608 -9.96 14.61 -1.64
C VAL A 608 -10.45 14.28 -3.05
N THR A 609 -10.40 15.28 -3.94
CA THR A 609 -10.85 15.16 -5.33
C THR A 609 -9.63 15.10 -6.24
N VAL A 610 -9.48 14.03 -7.02
CA VAL A 610 -8.44 13.87 -8.03
C VAL A 610 -9.03 13.77 -9.44
N VAL A 611 -8.31 14.26 -10.45
CA VAL A 611 -8.72 14.17 -11.86
C VAL A 611 -7.60 13.55 -12.69
N GLY A 612 -7.90 12.42 -13.34
CA GLY A 612 -6.94 11.62 -14.10
C GLY A 612 -7.37 11.38 -15.55
N TYR A 613 -6.39 11.06 -16.42
CA TYR A 613 -6.61 10.74 -17.82
C TYR A 613 -6.27 9.27 -18.09
N PHE A 614 -7.29 8.48 -18.40
CA PHE A 614 -7.12 7.08 -18.76
C PHE A 614 -6.74 6.97 -20.23
N GLY A 615 -5.58 6.39 -20.50
CA GLY A 615 -4.93 6.41 -21.82
C GLY A 615 -5.56 5.47 -22.86
N ASP A 616 -4.72 4.92 -23.75
CA ASP A 616 -5.14 3.89 -24.72
C ASP A 616 -4.95 2.46 -24.21
N THR A 617 -4.69 2.31 -22.90
CA THR A 617 -4.62 1.04 -22.19
C THR A 617 -6.04 0.50 -21.95
N ALA A 618 -6.18 -0.82 -21.79
CA ALA A 618 -7.49 -1.48 -21.68
C ALA A 618 -7.42 -2.77 -20.85
N GLY A 619 -8.60 -3.24 -20.40
CA GLY A 619 -8.76 -4.43 -19.55
C GLY A 619 -8.99 -4.06 -18.08
N LYS A 620 -8.64 -4.99 -17.19
CA LYS A 620 -8.98 -4.96 -15.76
C LYS A 620 -7.81 -4.45 -14.91
N TYR A 621 -8.09 -3.57 -13.96
CA TYR A 621 -7.11 -2.91 -13.08
C TYR A 621 -7.66 -2.80 -11.65
N VAL A 622 -6.81 -2.42 -10.70
CA VAL A 622 -7.20 -2.20 -9.32
C VAL A 622 -6.96 -0.76 -8.86
N TYR A 623 -7.73 -0.33 -7.87
CA TYR A 623 -7.42 0.82 -7.05
C TYR A 623 -7.54 0.41 -5.58
N HIS A 624 -6.63 0.89 -4.73
CA HIS A 624 -6.51 0.37 -3.36
C HIS A 624 -5.92 1.39 -2.39
N CYS A 625 -6.10 1.13 -1.10
CA CYS A 625 -5.28 1.77 -0.10
C CYS A 625 -3.91 1.07 -0.06
N HIS A 626 -2.83 1.81 -0.29
CA HIS A 626 -1.46 1.30 -0.28
C HIS A 626 -0.86 1.17 1.14
N MET A 627 -1.71 1.16 2.19
CA MET A 627 -1.34 0.53 3.46
C MET A 627 -1.52 -0.97 3.25
N LEU A 628 -0.42 -1.71 3.13
CA LEU A 628 -0.45 -3.11 2.66
C LEU A 628 -1.29 -4.01 3.58
N GLU A 629 -1.37 -3.71 4.88
CA GLU A 629 -2.24 -4.43 5.81
C GLU A 629 -3.73 -4.24 5.53
N HIS A 630 -4.16 -3.13 4.91
CA HIS A 630 -5.55 -2.89 4.50
C HIS A 630 -5.84 -3.44 3.09
N GLU A 631 -4.88 -3.32 2.17
CA GLU A 631 -4.94 -3.88 0.81
C GLU A 631 -5.27 -5.38 0.85
N ASP A 632 -4.43 -6.14 1.54
CA ASP A 632 -4.59 -7.58 1.81
C ASP A 632 -5.80 -7.91 2.73
N MET A 633 -6.58 -6.91 3.18
CA MET A 633 -7.78 -7.06 4.02
C MET A 633 -9.03 -6.43 3.40
N GLY A 634 -9.06 -6.33 2.06
CA GLY A 634 -10.26 -5.96 1.30
C GLY A 634 -10.34 -4.50 0.89
N MET A 635 -9.40 -3.64 1.30
CA MET A 635 -9.36 -2.22 0.90
C MET A 635 -8.79 -2.01 -0.51
N MET A 636 -9.15 -2.91 -1.44
CA MET A 636 -8.78 -2.95 -2.85
C MET A 636 -10.01 -3.28 -3.69
N ARG A 637 -10.24 -2.52 -4.76
CA ARG A 637 -11.40 -2.62 -5.63
C ARG A 637 -11.01 -2.66 -7.10
N GLN A 638 -11.92 -3.18 -7.92
CA GLN A 638 -11.68 -3.54 -9.32
C GLN A 638 -12.34 -2.54 -10.26
N PHE A 639 -11.62 -2.10 -11.30
CA PHE A 639 -12.20 -1.29 -12.38
C PHE A 639 -11.75 -1.80 -13.77
N VAL A 640 -12.49 -1.42 -14.81
CA VAL A 640 -12.28 -1.91 -16.18
C VAL A 640 -12.20 -0.73 -17.15
N VAL A 641 -11.09 -0.60 -17.87
CA VAL A 641 -10.92 0.39 -18.95
C VAL A 641 -11.24 -0.26 -20.29
N LEU A 642 -12.18 0.31 -21.05
CA LEU A 642 -12.60 -0.19 -22.37
C LEU A 642 -12.65 0.91 -23.43
N PRO A 643 -12.32 0.62 -24.70
CA PRO A 643 -12.64 1.49 -25.83
C PRO A 643 -14.12 1.91 -25.81
N GLY A 644 -14.40 3.20 -25.97
CA GLY A 644 -15.75 3.75 -25.83
C GLY A 644 -16.80 3.02 -26.67
N GLN A 645 -16.45 2.65 -27.90
CA GLN A 645 -17.34 1.93 -28.82
C GLN A 645 -17.79 0.56 -28.28
N ILE A 646 -17.03 -0.08 -27.39
CA ILE A 646 -17.43 -1.35 -26.75
C ILE A 646 -18.48 -1.08 -25.67
N GLN A 647 -18.29 -0.04 -24.84
CA GLN A 647 -19.30 0.37 -23.87
C GLN A 647 -20.60 0.85 -24.53
N ASP A 648 -20.50 1.55 -25.67
CA ASP A 648 -21.66 2.01 -26.43
C ASP A 648 -22.52 0.82 -26.92
N VAL A 649 -21.88 -0.31 -27.25
CA VAL A 649 -22.54 -1.58 -27.56
C VAL A 649 -23.10 -2.26 -26.31
N MET A 650 -22.40 -2.25 -25.17
CA MET A 650 -22.90 -2.80 -23.89
C MET A 650 -24.21 -2.12 -23.45
N ALA A 651 -24.22 -0.79 -23.37
CA ALA A 651 -25.43 -0.02 -23.02
C ALA A 651 -26.58 -0.26 -24.03
N SER A 652 -26.25 -0.46 -25.30
CA SER A 652 -27.25 -0.83 -26.32
C SER A 652 -27.86 -2.21 -26.08
N MET A 653 -27.09 -3.18 -25.58
CA MET A 653 -27.58 -4.53 -25.24
C MET A 653 -28.47 -4.54 -24.00
N GLU A 654 -28.10 -3.76 -22.97
CA GLU A 654 -28.91 -3.53 -21.77
C GLU A 654 -30.27 -2.91 -22.13
N HIS A 655 -30.29 -1.87 -22.98
CA HIS A 655 -31.52 -1.28 -23.51
C HIS A 655 -32.37 -2.23 -24.38
N MET A 656 -31.79 -3.29 -24.94
CA MET A 656 -32.51 -4.34 -25.67
C MET A 656 -33.01 -5.48 -24.75
N GLY A 657 -32.80 -5.40 -23.44
CA GLY A 657 -33.20 -6.43 -22.47
C GLY A 657 -32.40 -7.73 -22.58
N MET A 658 -31.26 -7.72 -23.29
CA MET A 658 -30.44 -8.90 -23.58
C MET A 658 -29.47 -9.22 -22.43
N GLY A 659 -30.03 -9.41 -21.23
CA GLY A 659 -29.29 -9.69 -20.00
C GLY A 659 -28.82 -8.42 -19.28
N SER A 660 -29.40 -8.14 -18.11
CA SER A 660 -28.87 -7.14 -17.18
C SER A 660 -27.62 -7.68 -16.49
N MET A 661 -26.61 -6.84 -16.26
CA MET A 661 -25.52 -7.17 -15.34
C MET A 661 -25.90 -6.97 -13.86
N ASP A 662 -27.04 -6.34 -13.60
CA ASP A 662 -27.62 -6.12 -12.26
C ASP A 662 -28.63 -7.21 -11.85
N ASP A 663 -28.34 -8.48 -12.15
CA ASP A 663 -29.15 -9.61 -11.62
C ASP A 663 -28.86 -9.83 -10.13
N SER A 664 -29.37 -8.90 -9.31
CA SER A 664 -29.42 -8.96 -7.86
C SER A 664 -30.42 -10.03 -7.43
N GLY A 665 -29.95 -11.29 -7.45
CA GLY A 665 -30.75 -12.50 -7.38
C GLY A 665 -31.81 -12.52 -6.28
N THR A 666 -33.04 -12.15 -6.66
CA THR A 666 -34.25 -12.29 -5.85
C THR A 666 -35.11 -13.38 -6.47
N SER A 667 -35.02 -14.59 -5.89
CA SER A 667 -35.67 -15.81 -6.40
C SER A 667 -37.20 -15.78 -6.20
N GLY A 668 -37.89 -14.97 -7.00
CA GLY A 668 -39.34 -14.90 -7.02
C GLY A 668 -39.97 -16.23 -7.44
N THR A 669 -40.54 -16.97 -6.48
CA THR A 669 -41.21 -18.26 -6.70
C THR A 669 -42.58 -18.10 -7.37
N GLY A 670 -42.58 -17.67 -8.63
CA GLY A 670 -43.77 -17.57 -9.49
C GLY A 670 -44.15 -18.90 -10.13
N MET A 671 -45.00 -19.68 -9.47
CA MET A 671 -45.68 -20.83 -10.12
C MET A 671 -46.60 -20.34 -11.24
N PRO A 672 -46.50 -20.87 -12.48
CA PRO A 672 -47.39 -20.46 -13.57
C PRO A 672 -48.81 -21.00 -13.35
N SER A 673 -49.80 -20.12 -13.35
CA SER A 673 -51.21 -20.50 -13.24
C SER A 673 -51.74 -21.06 -14.57
N THR A 674 -52.26 -22.29 -14.54
CA THR A 674 -52.85 -22.97 -15.69
C THR A 674 -54.26 -22.46 -15.98
N GLY A 675 -54.35 -21.34 -16.71
CA GLY A 675 -55.63 -20.82 -17.21
C GLY A 675 -56.22 -21.74 -18.30
N THR A 676 -57.27 -22.48 -17.96
CA THR A 676 -58.02 -23.33 -18.90
C THR A 676 -58.84 -22.52 -19.89
N THR A 677 -58.75 -22.86 -21.18
CA THR A 677 -59.59 -22.32 -22.25
C THR A 677 -60.70 -23.29 -22.65
N GLU A 678 -61.95 -22.91 -22.40
CA GLU A 678 -63.12 -23.42 -23.14
C GLU A 678 -63.95 -22.22 -23.65
N GLY A 679 -64.63 -22.42 -24.79
CA GLY A 679 -65.55 -21.42 -25.36
C GLY A 679 -66.96 -21.52 -24.77
N SER A 680 -67.97 -20.84 -25.33
CA SER A 680 -68.02 -20.05 -26.57
C SER A 680 -69.29 -19.19 -26.62
N ARG A 681 -69.33 -18.28 -27.61
CA ARG A 681 -70.38 -17.27 -27.91
C ARG A 681 -70.25 -15.95 -27.14
#